data_AF-A0A1I6Q7K9-F1
#
_entry.id   AF-A0A1I6Q7K9-F1
#
_cell.length_a   1.000
_cell.length_b   1.000
_cell.length_c   1.000
_cell.angle_alpha   90.00
_cell.angle_beta   90.00
_cell.angle_gamma   90.00
#
_symmetry.space_group_name_H-M   'P 1'
#
loop_
_entity.id
_entity.type
_entity.pdbx_description
1 polymer ?
#
loop_
_entity_poly.entity_id
_entity_poly.type
_entity_poly.pdbx_seq_one_letter_code
_entity_poly.pdbx_strand_id
1 'polypeptide(L)'
;MRKVADILRKAGFRAALAFAAPLAGGLSAHAQGLPAVAAGKPGDKLLVEADELIYDNDRGTVTARGNAELHYGPRTLQADRVRYDRNSGRVFAEGNVRLTEADGGVVTGARMELTDDFKTGFVDAFRGQQTVQRKFETVRTRFSAPRAERLNGEQTSFESGSYTACEPCKDNPETPPLWQIKAKKIIHDNETHTVYFDDSTLEIAGIPVAYLPYFEAPDPTVKRKTGFLTPRFVTTTALGNGVSLPYFINLAPNYDLTLTPTLLSRQGLLAQGEFRQRIDNGFYNIRLSGISQTTPSAFLPSPLGAGERDFRGSVESQGRFYINPRWRTGWDLVGVTDKWFLDNYRIRNQNITTDYFREATSTAFLIGQGDRSWFEARGYYFKGLSSFDWQKQQPIVAPVIDYDKRINGPSEIGGEVRFQANITSLTRETTQYQGLPRTSSYLFSPSVNGVSFPLYQTCTVFQRGLCAIDGLAGTNTRASAELSWRRSFIDDLGQKFTPFAYLRTDAFFNSTSFSGYQNDLVPQVAHVDQGFAGRVMPAIGLDYRYPFVANFGALGVHTLEPIGQIIARPSETRIGRLPNEDAQSLVFDDTSLFEWDKFSGYDRVEGGVRTNLGGQYSVVTPSGWYANVLFGESIQLAGVNSFRRGDIANTGLDSGLETQRSDFVGRFQVSPNQNITFISRARFNQSDFHVARFETGATARFAPFLPLTVSAFYSYYEAQPLLGYSHYREGITATATYNITPNWFVSGSLLVDLTHYLDVRNTYTDALSSYLANPIGTVPIYQNPGRFYLSGASFGGGYQDECTTVSLNYINSPIATATGVRERNQTVLLRVELKTLGEADLRQNVGTATTADGIASIR
;
A
#
# COMPACT_ATOMS: atom_id res chain seq x y z
N MET A 1 42.56 -24.53 5.66
CA MET A 1 43.98 -24.96 5.77
C MET A 1 44.80 -24.15 4.77
N ARG A 2 45.92 -23.58 5.23
CA ARG A 2 46.84 -22.72 4.47
C ARG A 2 47.69 -23.54 3.48
N LYS A 3 48.05 -22.91 2.35
CA LYS A 3 49.08 -23.29 1.34
C LYS A 3 48.66 -24.51 0.48
N VAL A 4 48.93 -24.65 -0.83
CA VAL A 4 49.96 -24.21 -1.79
C VAL A 4 49.23 -24.32 -3.17
N ALA A 5 49.27 -23.41 -4.14
CA ALA A 5 50.39 -23.17 -5.05
C ALA A 5 50.04 -21.99 -5.98
N ASP A 6 50.93 -21.01 -6.03
CA ASP A 6 50.87 -19.86 -6.92
C ASP A 6 52.27 -19.76 -7.56
N ILE A 7 52.40 -20.13 -8.82
CA ILE A 7 53.59 -19.87 -9.66
C ILE A 7 53.13 -19.71 -11.12
N LEU A 8 53.08 -18.44 -11.55
CA LEU A 8 53.40 -17.93 -12.90
C LEU A 8 52.41 -18.31 -14.02
N ARG A 9 51.94 -17.45 -14.92
CA ARG A 9 52.44 -16.17 -15.43
C ARG A 9 51.37 -15.68 -16.42
N LYS A 10 50.78 -14.50 -16.23
CA LYS A 10 50.29 -13.68 -17.35
C LYS A 10 50.58 -12.21 -17.08
N ALA A 11 51.82 -11.82 -17.40
CA ALA A 11 52.12 -10.46 -17.81
C ALA A 11 51.53 -10.27 -19.22
N GLY A 12 50.76 -9.21 -19.41
CA GLY A 12 50.30 -8.80 -20.73
C GLY A 12 51.42 -8.20 -21.56
N PHE A 13 51.24 -8.18 -22.87
CA PHE A 13 51.62 -7.05 -23.71
C PHE A 13 50.93 -7.11 -25.08
N ARG A 14 50.95 -5.97 -25.75
CA ARG A 14 50.05 -5.48 -26.80
C ARG A 14 50.45 -5.93 -28.22
N ALA A 15 49.46 -5.77 -29.11
CA ALA A 15 49.53 -5.18 -30.46
C ALA A 15 49.75 -6.06 -31.72
N ALA A 16 48.79 -5.84 -32.64
CA ALA A 16 48.91 -5.57 -34.08
C ALA A 16 48.98 -6.71 -35.13
N LEU A 17 47.88 -6.76 -35.90
CA LEU A 17 47.70 -6.88 -37.35
C LEU A 17 48.24 -8.09 -38.14
N ALA A 18 47.24 -8.87 -38.62
CA ALA A 18 46.97 -9.28 -40.01
C ALA A 18 48.06 -10.00 -40.82
N PHE A 19 47.82 -11.27 -41.17
CA PHE A 19 47.54 -11.73 -42.55
C PHE A 19 47.17 -13.23 -42.59
N ALA A 20 46.38 -13.58 -43.62
CA ALA A 20 46.17 -14.91 -44.23
C ALA A 20 45.26 -15.96 -43.54
N ALA A 21 44.11 -16.19 -44.18
CA ALA A 21 43.39 -17.47 -44.20
C ALA A 21 44.00 -18.41 -45.28
N PRO A 22 43.53 -19.65 -45.50
CA PRO A 22 42.72 -20.58 -44.69
C PRO A 22 43.39 -21.98 -44.59
N LEU A 23 42.84 -22.90 -43.77
CA LEU A 23 42.57 -24.31 -44.16
C LEU A 23 41.95 -25.11 -42.99
N ALA A 24 40.70 -25.51 -43.23
CA ALA A 24 40.07 -26.81 -42.97
C ALA A 24 40.10 -27.48 -41.57
N GLY A 25 38.88 -27.80 -41.12
CA GLY A 25 38.54 -28.92 -40.21
C GLY A 25 38.55 -28.55 -38.73
N GLY A 26 37.43 -28.31 -38.04
CA GLY A 26 36.12 -28.94 -38.16
C GLY A 26 35.87 -29.81 -36.94
N LEU A 27 35.20 -29.24 -35.93
CA LEU A 27 34.17 -29.81 -35.04
C LEU A 27 34.12 -29.01 -33.73
N SER A 28 33.16 -28.10 -33.62
CA SER A 28 32.73 -27.48 -32.37
C SER A 28 31.29 -27.86 -32.10
N ALA A 29 31.08 -28.38 -30.90
CA ALA A 29 29.80 -28.75 -30.34
C ALA A 29 28.83 -27.55 -30.35
N HIS A 30 27.67 -27.77 -30.97
CA HIS A 30 26.56 -26.81 -30.93
C HIS A 30 25.84 -26.94 -29.57
N ALA A 31 25.95 -25.88 -28.77
CA ALA A 31 24.94 -25.61 -27.75
C ALA A 31 23.64 -25.22 -28.48
N GLN A 32 22.58 -25.99 -28.25
CA GLN A 32 21.24 -25.71 -28.78
C GLN A 32 20.68 -24.45 -28.12
N GLY A 33 20.88 -23.31 -28.78
CA GLY A 33 20.03 -22.14 -28.59
C GLY A 33 18.67 -22.39 -29.26
N LEU A 34 17.60 -22.02 -28.57
CA LEU A 34 16.25 -21.97 -29.15
C LEU A 34 16.28 -21.10 -30.43
N PRO A 35 15.63 -21.52 -31.53
CA PRO A 35 15.67 -20.76 -32.77
C PRO A 35 14.95 -19.43 -32.59
N ALA A 36 15.65 -18.35 -32.94
CA ALA A 36 15.02 -17.06 -33.17
C ALA A 36 14.02 -17.19 -34.32
N VAL A 37 12.78 -16.71 -34.12
CA VAL A 37 11.73 -16.66 -35.14
C VAL A 37 12.21 -15.74 -36.26
N ALA A 38 12.63 -16.32 -37.39
CA ALA A 38 12.98 -15.58 -38.59
C ALA A 38 11.69 -15.18 -39.33
N ALA A 39 11.57 -13.90 -39.68
CA ALA A 39 10.56 -13.43 -40.62
C ALA A 39 10.81 -14.07 -42.00
N GLY A 40 9.76 -14.63 -42.62
CA GLY A 40 9.83 -15.28 -43.91
C GLY A 40 10.38 -14.34 -44.98
N LYS A 41 11.34 -14.83 -45.77
CA LYS A 41 11.97 -14.07 -46.86
C LYS A 41 11.19 -14.29 -48.17
N PRO A 42 11.17 -13.32 -49.10
CA PRO A 42 10.69 -13.58 -50.46
C PRO A 42 11.53 -14.71 -51.08
N GLY A 43 10.90 -15.86 -51.35
CA GLY A 43 11.56 -17.07 -51.86
C GLY A 43 11.45 -18.32 -50.97
N ASP A 44 10.78 -18.24 -49.81
CA ASP A 44 10.44 -19.42 -49.02
C ASP A 44 9.56 -20.37 -49.86
N LYS A 45 10.00 -21.63 -49.97
CA LYS A 45 9.29 -22.66 -50.74
C LYS A 45 8.13 -23.21 -49.91
N LEU A 46 6.97 -23.35 -50.54
CA LEU A 46 5.87 -24.11 -49.97
C LEU A 46 6.27 -25.60 -49.89
N LEU A 47 6.44 -26.11 -48.66
CA LEU A 47 6.70 -27.52 -48.41
C LEU A 47 5.38 -28.22 -48.13
N VAL A 48 5.22 -29.44 -48.66
CA VAL A 48 3.99 -30.22 -48.52
C VAL A 48 4.35 -31.64 -48.09
N GLU A 49 3.70 -32.13 -47.04
CA GLU A 49 3.77 -33.49 -46.54
C GLU A 49 2.34 -34.05 -46.46
N ALA A 50 2.12 -35.28 -46.93
CA ALA A 50 0.83 -35.97 -46.89
C ALA A 50 1.00 -37.46 -47.19
N ASP A 51 -0.01 -38.26 -46.87
CA ASP A 51 -0.04 -39.70 -47.20
C ASP A 51 -0.08 -39.93 -48.72
N GLU A 52 -0.79 -39.08 -49.45
CA GLU A 52 -0.95 -39.15 -50.91
C GLU A 52 -0.88 -37.76 -51.57
N LEU A 53 -0.07 -37.63 -52.63
CA LEU A 53 0.02 -36.43 -53.48
C LEU A 53 -0.42 -36.75 -54.90
N ILE A 54 -1.50 -36.10 -55.35
CA ILE A 54 -2.11 -36.28 -56.67
C ILE A 54 -1.82 -35.04 -57.52
N TYR A 55 -1.12 -35.23 -58.65
CA TYR A 55 -0.81 -34.17 -59.60
C TYR A 55 -1.76 -34.24 -60.81
N ASP A 56 -2.60 -33.23 -60.98
CA ASP A 56 -3.43 -33.03 -62.18
C ASP A 56 -2.79 -31.92 -63.02
N ASN A 57 -1.97 -32.32 -63.99
CA ASN A 57 -1.24 -31.39 -64.85
C ASN A 57 -2.13 -30.69 -65.88
N ASP A 58 -3.23 -31.31 -66.30
CA ASP A 58 -4.18 -30.73 -67.27
C ASP A 58 -4.94 -29.57 -66.65
N ARG A 59 -5.34 -29.70 -65.37
CA ARG A 59 -6.01 -28.62 -64.62
C ARG A 59 -5.05 -27.73 -63.84
N GLY A 60 -3.76 -28.04 -63.82
CA GLY A 60 -2.76 -27.28 -63.07
C GLY A 60 -2.86 -27.42 -61.54
N THR A 61 -3.52 -28.45 -61.01
CA THR A 61 -3.77 -28.59 -59.56
C THR A 61 -2.93 -29.70 -58.91
N VAL A 62 -2.59 -29.53 -57.62
CA VAL A 62 -1.91 -30.51 -56.77
C VAL A 62 -2.79 -30.77 -55.55
N THR A 63 -3.17 -32.01 -55.32
CA THR A 63 -4.00 -32.39 -54.16
C THR A 63 -3.20 -33.27 -53.20
N ALA A 64 -3.01 -32.78 -51.98
CA ALA A 64 -2.48 -33.52 -50.84
C ALA A 64 -3.65 -34.11 -50.04
N ARG A 65 -3.60 -35.42 -49.75
CA ARG A 65 -4.68 -36.14 -49.07
C ARG A 65 -4.10 -37.06 -47.99
N GLY A 66 -4.76 -37.08 -46.83
CA GLY A 66 -4.33 -37.85 -45.67
C GLY A 66 -3.26 -37.10 -44.90
N ASN A 67 -3.64 -36.57 -43.72
CA ASN A 67 -2.77 -35.79 -42.83
C ASN A 67 -1.92 -34.73 -43.57
N ALA A 68 -2.55 -33.96 -44.47
CA ALA A 68 -1.85 -33.01 -45.30
C ALA A 68 -1.35 -31.82 -44.46
N GLU A 69 -0.05 -31.58 -44.50
CA GLU A 69 0.64 -30.52 -43.79
C GLU A 69 1.45 -29.67 -44.78
N LEU A 70 1.16 -28.37 -44.82
CA LEU A 70 1.81 -27.41 -45.68
C LEU A 70 2.56 -26.39 -44.82
N HIS A 71 3.84 -26.17 -45.12
CA HIS A 71 4.66 -25.17 -44.44
C HIS A 71 5.05 -24.05 -45.39
N TYR A 72 4.78 -22.81 -44.97
CA TYR A 72 5.21 -21.60 -45.67
C TYR A 72 5.83 -20.62 -44.67
N GLY A 73 7.15 -20.53 -44.66
CA GLY A 73 7.90 -19.76 -43.65
C GLY A 73 7.58 -20.24 -42.22
N PRO A 74 7.17 -19.36 -41.30
CA PRO A 74 6.79 -19.74 -39.93
C PRO A 74 5.34 -20.23 -39.78
N ARG A 75 4.56 -20.30 -40.88
CA ARG A 75 3.15 -20.73 -40.85
C ARG A 75 3.01 -22.19 -41.28
N THR A 76 2.09 -22.88 -40.63
CA THR A 76 1.78 -24.28 -40.91
C THR A 76 0.28 -24.47 -41.08
N LEU A 77 -0.15 -25.03 -42.20
CA LEU A 77 -1.54 -25.38 -42.51
C LEU A 77 -1.68 -26.91 -42.52
N GLN A 78 -2.56 -27.44 -41.67
CA GLN A 78 -2.88 -28.86 -41.57
C GLN A 78 -4.35 -29.10 -41.95
N ALA A 79 -4.64 -30.16 -42.71
CA ALA A 79 -6.02 -30.57 -43.04
C ALA A 79 -6.08 -32.03 -43.53
N ASP A 80 -7.28 -32.60 -43.63
CA ASP A 80 -7.51 -33.93 -44.20
C ASP A 80 -7.23 -33.96 -45.72
N ARG A 81 -7.58 -32.86 -46.41
CA ARG A 81 -7.34 -32.66 -47.84
C ARG A 81 -6.97 -31.22 -48.13
N VAL A 82 -5.89 -31.01 -48.88
CA VAL A 82 -5.48 -29.70 -49.38
C VAL A 82 -5.29 -29.74 -50.89
N ARG A 83 -6.00 -28.90 -51.64
CA ARG A 83 -5.84 -28.74 -53.08
C ARG A 83 -5.22 -27.38 -53.37
N TYR A 84 -4.05 -27.39 -53.99
CA TYR A 84 -3.36 -26.20 -54.47
C TYR A 84 -3.58 -26.04 -55.98
N ASP A 85 -4.09 -24.88 -56.39
CA ASP A 85 -4.22 -24.51 -57.80
C ASP A 85 -3.03 -23.62 -58.20
N ARG A 86 -2.15 -24.16 -59.06
CA ARG A 86 -0.93 -23.47 -59.50
C ARG A 86 -1.22 -22.28 -60.42
N ASN A 87 -2.38 -22.26 -61.08
CA ASN A 87 -2.74 -21.17 -62.00
C ASN A 87 -3.19 -19.93 -61.24
N SER A 88 -3.95 -20.12 -60.15
CA SER A 88 -4.49 -19.03 -59.34
C SER A 88 -3.69 -18.74 -58.06
N GLY A 89 -2.76 -19.62 -57.67
CA GLY A 89 -2.02 -19.51 -56.42
C GLY A 89 -2.89 -19.75 -55.18
N ARG A 90 -4.04 -20.43 -55.33
CA ARG A 90 -5.02 -20.64 -54.25
C ARG A 90 -4.89 -22.02 -53.63
N VAL A 91 -4.91 -22.05 -52.30
CA VAL A 91 -4.87 -23.25 -51.46
C VAL A 91 -6.26 -23.47 -50.87
N PHE A 92 -6.87 -24.61 -51.18
CA PHE A 92 -8.18 -25.04 -50.69
C PHE A 92 -7.97 -26.18 -49.68
N ALA A 93 -8.18 -25.93 -48.40
CA ALA A 93 -8.09 -26.91 -47.34
C ALA A 93 -9.47 -27.30 -46.82
N GLU A 94 -9.72 -28.59 -46.65
CA GLU A 94 -11.00 -29.15 -46.23
C GLU A 94 -10.78 -30.29 -45.23
N GLY A 95 -11.59 -30.31 -44.16
CA GLY A 95 -11.55 -31.33 -43.11
C GLY A 95 -10.45 -31.06 -42.07
N ASN A 96 -10.85 -30.95 -40.80
CA ASN A 96 -9.97 -30.70 -39.64
C ASN A 96 -8.92 -29.59 -39.87
N VAL A 97 -9.30 -28.49 -40.54
CA VAL A 97 -8.33 -27.49 -40.97
C VAL A 97 -7.79 -26.71 -39.77
N ARG A 98 -6.46 -26.63 -39.67
CA ARG A 98 -5.73 -25.91 -38.62
C ARG A 98 -4.58 -25.12 -39.23
N LEU A 99 -4.64 -23.80 -39.11
CA LEU A 99 -3.56 -22.88 -39.45
C LEU A 99 -2.90 -22.39 -38.16
N THR A 100 -1.58 -22.59 -38.07
CA THR A 100 -0.74 -22.00 -37.01
C THR A 100 0.00 -20.81 -37.59
N GLU A 101 -0.20 -19.64 -36.97
CA GLU A 101 0.37 -18.37 -37.39
C GLU A 101 1.79 -18.16 -36.84
N ALA A 102 2.49 -17.18 -37.42
CA ALA A 102 3.88 -16.86 -37.05
C ALA A 102 4.05 -16.42 -35.58
N ASP A 103 3.00 -15.84 -34.98
CA ASP A 103 2.96 -15.38 -33.60
C ASP A 103 2.51 -16.48 -32.60
N GLY A 104 2.29 -17.70 -33.09
CA GLY A 104 1.76 -18.83 -32.31
C GLY A 104 0.23 -18.83 -32.15
N GLY A 105 -0.48 -17.89 -32.79
CA GLY A 105 -1.93 -17.92 -32.92
C GLY A 105 -2.39 -19.16 -33.66
N VAL A 106 -3.54 -19.72 -33.25
CA VAL A 106 -4.10 -20.93 -33.87
C VAL A 106 -5.48 -20.60 -34.41
N VAL A 107 -5.68 -20.85 -35.70
CA VAL A 107 -6.96 -20.74 -36.40
C VAL A 107 -7.41 -22.11 -36.84
N THR A 108 -8.67 -22.47 -36.59
CA THR A 108 -9.30 -23.68 -37.09
C THR A 108 -10.58 -23.38 -37.86
N GLY A 109 -10.97 -24.28 -38.75
CA GLY A 109 -12.18 -24.14 -39.56
C GLY A 109 -12.57 -25.42 -40.28
N ALA A 110 -13.77 -25.45 -40.87
CA ALA A 110 -14.24 -26.58 -41.67
C ALA A 110 -13.62 -26.57 -43.08
N ARG A 111 -13.48 -25.37 -43.66
CA ARG A 111 -12.88 -25.12 -44.96
C ARG A 111 -12.11 -23.80 -44.93
N MET A 112 -10.93 -23.80 -45.54
CA MET A 112 -10.15 -22.58 -45.77
C MET A 112 -9.81 -22.45 -47.25
N GLU A 113 -9.96 -21.26 -47.80
CA GLU A 113 -9.44 -20.91 -49.11
C GLU A 113 -8.49 -19.72 -48.94
N LEU A 114 -7.20 -19.95 -49.13
CA LEU A 114 -6.13 -19.01 -48.85
C LEU A 114 -5.24 -18.81 -50.08
N THR A 115 -4.47 -17.74 -50.12
CA THR A 115 -3.29 -17.61 -50.97
C THR A 115 -2.19 -18.58 -50.52
N ASP A 116 -1.23 -18.86 -51.40
CA ASP A 116 -0.08 -19.73 -51.13
C ASP A 116 0.80 -19.29 -49.96
N ASP A 117 0.81 -17.99 -49.63
CA ASP A 117 1.47 -17.42 -48.44
C ASP A 117 0.61 -17.41 -47.17
N PHE A 118 -0.62 -17.95 -47.25
CA PHE A 118 -1.66 -18.01 -46.23
C PHE A 118 -2.13 -16.66 -45.67
N LYS A 119 -1.85 -15.55 -46.37
CA LYS A 119 -2.18 -14.20 -45.88
C LYS A 119 -3.58 -13.72 -46.25
N THR A 120 -4.11 -14.14 -47.39
CA THR A 120 -5.38 -13.61 -47.91
C THR A 120 -6.35 -14.74 -48.25
N GLY A 121 -7.61 -14.60 -47.85
CA GLY A 121 -8.61 -15.64 -48.12
C GLY A 121 -9.80 -15.62 -47.19
N PHE A 122 -10.55 -16.73 -47.15
CA PHE A 122 -11.67 -16.90 -46.22
C PHE A 122 -11.61 -18.25 -45.50
N VAL A 123 -12.24 -18.28 -44.32
CA VAL A 123 -12.36 -19.44 -43.45
C VAL A 123 -13.83 -19.61 -43.09
N ASP A 124 -14.40 -20.77 -43.43
CA ASP A 124 -15.75 -21.16 -43.00
C ASP A 124 -15.68 -21.88 -41.65
N ALA A 125 -16.64 -21.59 -40.77
CA ALA A 125 -16.67 -22.04 -39.37
C ALA A 125 -15.41 -21.68 -38.59
N PHE A 126 -14.95 -20.43 -38.72
CA PHE A 126 -13.74 -19.89 -38.11
C PHE A 126 -13.76 -20.00 -36.58
N ARG A 127 -12.66 -20.47 -36.00
CA ARG A 127 -12.32 -20.36 -34.58
C ARG A 127 -10.85 -19.98 -34.43
N GLY A 128 -10.58 -18.84 -33.80
CA GLY A 128 -9.22 -18.33 -33.58
C GLY A 128 -8.90 -18.19 -32.10
N GLN A 129 -7.69 -18.59 -31.70
CA GLN A 129 -7.15 -18.34 -30.36
C GLN A 129 -5.83 -17.59 -30.46
N GLN A 130 -5.76 -16.42 -29.83
CA GLN A 130 -4.55 -15.63 -29.67
C GLN A 130 -4.04 -15.78 -28.23
N THR A 131 -2.73 -15.95 -28.07
CA THR A 131 -2.10 -16.07 -26.75
C THR A 131 -1.00 -15.02 -26.62
N VAL A 132 -1.19 -14.07 -25.71
CA VAL A 132 -0.24 -12.99 -25.47
C VAL A 132 0.41 -13.17 -24.10
N GLN A 133 1.74 -13.24 -24.09
CA GLN A 133 2.52 -13.28 -22.86
C GLN A 133 2.83 -11.85 -22.38
N ARG A 134 2.25 -11.47 -21.24
CA ARG A 134 2.61 -10.27 -20.49
C ARG A 134 3.56 -10.68 -19.35
N LYS A 135 4.31 -9.71 -18.82
CA LYS A 135 5.44 -9.94 -17.88
C LYS A 135 5.11 -10.85 -16.68
N PHE A 136 3.84 -10.93 -16.28
CA PHE A 136 3.34 -11.77 -15.18
C PHE A 136 2.00 -12.46 -15.49
N GLU A 137 1.54 -12.46 -16.74
CA GLU A 137 0.19 -12.93 -17.09
C GLU A 137 0.15 -13.46 -18.53
N THR A 138 -0.49 -14.60 -18.74
CA THR A 138 -0.85 -15.06 -20.08
C THR A 138 -2.30 -14.64 -20.37
N VAL A 139 -2.51 -13.83 -21.40
CA VAL A 139 -3.84 -13.44 -21.87
C VAL A 139 -4.19 -14.30 -23.08
N ARG A 140 -5.29 -15.03 -23.00
CA ARG A 140 -5.83 -15.83 -24.10
C ARG A 140 -7.15 -15.20 -24.55
N THR A 141 -7.23 -14.84 -25.82
CA THR A 141 -8.47 -14.34 -26.43
C THR A 141 -8.92 -15.26 -27.55
N ARG A 142 -10.23 -15.31 -27.75
CA ARG A 142 -10.88 -16.22 -28.69
C ARG A 142 -11.85 -15.45 -29.56
N PHE A 143 -11.82 -15.77 -30.84
CA PHE A 143 -12.72 -15.26 -31.87
C PHE A 143 -13.44 -16.45 -32.52
N SER A 144 -14.72 -16.32 -32.83
CA SER A 144 -15.45 -17.32 -33.62
C SER A 144 -16.43 -16.67 -34.59
N ALA A 145 -16.62 -17.26 -35.77
CA ALA A 145 -17.58 -16.74 -36.76
C ALA A 145 -17.97 -17.82 -37.77
N PRO A 146 -19.20 -17.79 -38.34
CA PRO A 146 -19.58 -18.62 -39.48
C PRO A 146 -18.65 -18.43 -40.68
N ARG A 147 -18.19 -17.20 -40.92
CA ARG A 147 -17.24 -16.87 -41.97
C ARG A 147 -16.30 -15.76 -41.51
N ALA A 148 -15.01 -15.96 -41.75
CA ALA A 148 -13.99 -14.93 -41.57
C ALA A 148 -13.26 -14.69 -42.89
N GLU A 149 -12.98 -13.42 -43.20
CA GLU A 149 -12.20 -13.01 -44.36
C GLU A 149 -10.93 -12.30 -43.90
N ARG A 150 -9.80 -12.68 -44.48
CA ARG A 150 -8.48 -12.17 -44.14
C ARG A 150 -7.88 -11.48 -45.36
N LEU A 151 -7.31 -10.31 -45.14
CA LEU A 151 -6.69 -9.47 -46.17
C LEU A 151 -5.24 -9.20 -45.77
N ASN A 152 -4.30 -9.67 -46.59
CA ASN A 152 -2.85 -9.46 -46.48
C ASN A 152 -2.21 -9.86 -45.15
N GLY A 153 -2.91 -10.63 -44.30
CA GLY A 153 -2.49 -10.94 -42.93
C GLY A 153 -2.60 -9.77 -41.95
N GLU A 154 -3.03 -8.61 -42.41
CA GLU A 154 -3.13 -7.36 -41.65
C GLU A 154 -4.51 -7.22 -41.02
N GLN A 155 -5.56 -7.48 -41.81
CA GLN A 155 -6.94 -7.34 -41.36
C GLN A 155 -7.68 -8.68 -41.43
N THR A 156 -8.47 -8.98 -40.41
CA THR A 156 -9.40 -10.11 -40.40
C THR A 156 -10.79 -9.62 -40.02
N SER A 157 -11.75 -9.76 -40.92
CA SER A 157 -13.15 -9.45 -40.68
C SER A 157 -13.96 -10.72 -40.41
N PHE A 158 -14.76 -10.69 -39.36
CA PHE A 158 -15.61 -11.78 -38.90
C PHE A 158 -17.07 -11.37 -39.11
N GLU A 159 -17.80 -12.09 -39.94
CA GLU A 159 -19.23 -11.85 -40.16
C GLU A 159 -20.04 -12.65 -39.13
N SER A 160 -20.94 -11.99 -38.40
CA SER A 160 -21.69 -12.56 -37.26
C SER A 160 -20.78 -13.22 -36.22
N GLY A 161 -19.71 -12.53 -35.86
CA GLY A 161 -18.64 -13.05 -35.00
C GLY A 161 -18.90 -12.90 -33.50
N SER A 162 -18.14 -13.66 -32.70
CA SER A 162 -18.04 -13.51 -31.25
C SER A 162 -16.59 -13.36 -30.76
N TYR A 163 -16.41 -12.65 -29.64
CA TYR A 163 -15.13 -12.41 -28.96
C TYR A 163 -15.24 -12.66 -27.45
N THR A 164 -14.25 -13.34 -26.85
CA THR A 164 -14.16 -13.55 -25.39
C THR A 164 -12.71 -13.77 -24.93
N ALA A 165 -12.40 -13.44 -23.67
CA ALA A 165 -11.15 -13.84 -23.01
C ALA A 165 -11.30 -15.09 -22.11
N CYS A 166 -12.52 -15.63 -21.98
CA CYS A 166 -12.80 -16.78 -21.12
C CYS A 166 -12.43 -18.10 -21.81
N GLU A 167 -12.10 -19.11 -21.02
CA GLU A 167 -11.96 -20.47 -21.54
C GLU A 167 -13.34 -21.09 -21.82
N PRO A 168 -13.46 -21.94 -22.86
CA PRO A 168 -14.68 -22.75 -23.04
C PRO A 168 -14.95 -23.58 -21.79
N CYS A 169 -16.23 -23.73 -21.43
CA CYS A 169 -16.62 -24.54 -20.29
C CYS A 169 -16.12 -25.98 -20.46
N LYS A 170 -15.38 -26.49 -19.47
CA LYS A 170 -14.74 -27.82 -19.52
C LYS A 170 -15.76 -28.94 -19.68
N ASP A 171 -16.87 -28.87 -18.96
CA ASP A 171 -17.86 -29.94 -18.90
C ASP A 171 -18.89 -29.87 -20.04
N ASN A 172 -19.14 -28.67 -20.57
CA ASN A 172 -20.03 -28.48 -21.71
C ASN A 172 -19.50 -27.37 -22.64
N PRO A 173 -18.66 -27.72 -23.63
CA PRO A 173 -18.07 -26.73 -24.54
C PRO A 173 -19.08 -25.96 -25.39
N GLU A 174 -20.35 -26.40 -25.47
CA GLU A 174 -21.41 -25.72 -26.23
C GLU A 174 -22.05 -24.58 -25.44
N THR A 175 -21.88 -24.52 -24.11
CA THR A 175 -22.43 -23.40 -23.33
C THR A 175 -21.65 -22.12 -23.62
N PRO A 176 -22.34 -20.97 -23.79
CA PRO A 176 -21.68 -19.69 -23.92
C PRO A 176 -20.68 -19.44 -22.78
N PRO A 177 -19.52 -18.81 -23.06
CA PRO A 177 -18.59 -18.38 -22.03
C PRO A 177 -19.27 -17.39 -21.06
N LEU A 178 -18.69 -17.20 -19.87
CA LEU A 178 -19.26 -16.34 -18.84
C LEU A 178 -19.53 -14.91 -19.36
N TRP A 179 -18.66 -14.40 -20.23
CA TRP A 179 -19.00 -13.23 -21.04
C TRP A 179 -18.46 -13.37 -22.47
N GLN A 180 -19.14 -12.74 -23.41
CA GLN A 180 -18.69 -12.59 -24.80
C GLN A 180 -19.31 -11.35 -25.43
N ILE A 181 -18.68 -10.83 -26.46
CA ILE A 181 -19.27 -9.83 -27.35
C ILE A 181 -19.69 -10.56 -28.63
N LYS A 182 -20.97 -10.49 -29.00
CA LYS A 182 -21.43 -10.87 -30.34
C LYS A 182 -21.64 -9.62 -31.17
N ALA A 183 -21.19 -9.62 -32.41
CA ALA A 183 -21.37 -8.48 -33.30
C ALA A 183 -21.77 -8.94 -34.70
N LYS A 184 -22.51 -8.10 -35.42
CA LYS A 184 -22.80 -8.35 -36.83
C LYS A 184 -21.51 -8.41 -37.64
N LYS A 185 -20.54 -7.55 -37.30
CA LYS A 185 -19.21 -7.57 -37.89
C LYS A 185 -18.15 -7.26 -36.83
N ILE A 186 -17.11 -8.07 -36.76
CA ILE A 186 -15.91 -7.79 -35.97
C ILE A 186 -14.75 -7.60 -36.94
N ILE A 187 -13.95 -6.55 -36.77
CA ILE A 187 -12.75 -6.32 -37.58
C ILE A 187 -11.56 -6.29 -36.65
N HIS A 188 -10.69 -7.28 -36.76
CA HIS A 188 -9.39 -7.27 -36.09
C HIS A 188 -8.33 -6.73 -37.06
N ASP A 189 -7.77 -5.59 -36.69
CA ASP A 189 -6.74 -4.88 -37.44
C ASP A 189 -5.41 -4.98 -36.69
N ASN A 190 -4.47 -5.74 -37.25
CA ASN A 190 -3.14 -5.98 -36.69
C ASN A 190 -2.19 -4.79 -36.90
N GLU A 191 -2.50 -3.85 -37.80
CA GLU A 191 -1.68 -2.66 -38.05
C GLU A 191 -1.97 -1.59 -36.98
N THR A 192 -3.26 -1.34 -36.73
CA THR A 192 -3.68 -0.41 -35.67
C THR A 192 -3.78 -1.06 -34.29
N HIS A 193 -3.60 -2.39 -34.21
CA HIS A 193 -3.79 -3.23 -33.02
C HIS A 193 -5.15 -2.98 -32.33
N THR A 194 -6.22 -3.02 -33.13
CA THR A 194 -7.59 -2.69 -32.70
C THR A 194 -8.56 -3.77 -33.12
N VAL A 195 -9.52 -4.05 -32.23
CA VAL A 195 -10.70 -4.86 -32.55
C VAL A 195 -11.91 -3.93 -32.60
N TYR A 196 -12.50 -3.78 -33.78
CA TYR A 196 -13.74 -3.03 -33.99
C TYR A 196 -14.94 -3.97 -33.97
N PHE A 197 -16.03 -3.51 -33.38
CA PHE A 197 -17.29 -4.25 -33.23
C PHE A 197 -18.44 -3.38 -33.75
N ASP A 198 -19.06 -3.79 -34.85
CA ASP A 198 -20.24 -3.16 -35.43
C ASP A 198 -21.51 -3.90 -35.04
N ASP A 199 -22.54 -3.17 -34.60
CA ASP A 199 -23.81 -3.72 -34.13
C ASP A 199 -23.58 -4.85 -33.11
N SER A 200 -22.95 -4.50 -31.99
CA SER A 200 -22.47 -5.45 -31.01
C SER A 200 -23.34 -5.51 -29.75
N THR A 201 -23.36 -6.68 -29.13
CA THR A 201 -24.05 -6.97 -27.87
C THR A 201 -23.10 -7.68 -26.92
N LEU A 202 -22.91 -7.10 -25.74
CA LEU A 202 -22.24 -7.77 -24.64
C LEU A 202 -23.24 -8.76 -24.02
N GLU A 203 -22.88 -10.03 -24.02
CA GLU A 203 -23.61 -11.10 -23.35
C GLU A 203 -22.86 -11.53 -22.09
N ILE A 204 -23.58 -11.72 -20.98
CA ILE A 204 -23.09 -12.35 -19.76
C ILE A 204 -23.91 -13.61 -19.54
N ALA A 205 -23.24 -14.78 -19.45
CA ALA A 205 -23.87 -16.10 -19.36
C ALA A 205 -24.94 -16.33 -20.46
N GLY A 206 -24.70 -15.80 -21.66
CA GLY A 206 -25.62 -15.85 -22.81
C GLY A 206 -26.79 -14.86 -22.76
N ILE A 207 -26.90 -14.02 -21.72
CA ILE A 207 -27.94 -12.99 -21.59
C ILE A 207 -27.39 -11.67 -22.14
N PRO A 208 -28.05 -11.01 -23.10
CA PRO A 208 -27.61 -9.72 -23.61
C PRO A 208 -27.79 -8.64 -22.53
N VAL A 209 -26.70 -7.97 -22.11
CA VAL A 209 -26.70 -6.96 -21.05
C VAL A 209 -26.49 -5.53 -21.55
N ALA A 210 -25.81 -5.34 -22.68
CA ALA A 210 -25.58 -4.02 -23.27
C ALA A 210 -25.46 -4.10 -24.78
N TYR A 211 -26.15 -3.21 -25.49
CA TYR A 211 -26.03 -3.02 -26.94
C TYR A 211 -25.11 -1.81 -27.22
N LEU A 212 -24.17 -2.00 -28.14
CA LEU A 212 -23.20 -1.00 -28.56
C LEU A 212 -23.20 -0.95 -30.09
N PRO A 213 -23.75 0.11 -30.73
CA PRO A 213 -23.84 0.19 -32.19
C PRO A 213 -22.46 0.21 -32.85
N TYR A 214 -21.48 0.81 -32.18
CA TYR A 214 -20.07 0.79 -32.56
C TYR A 214 -19.21 0.78 -31.29
N PHE A 215 -18.27 -0.16 -31.19
CA PHE A 215 -17.35 -0.29 -30.07
C PHE A 215 -15.96 -0.68 -30.58
N GLU A 216 -14.91 -0.10 -30.00
CA GLU A 216 -13.53 -0.53 -30.25
C GLU A 216 -12.84 -0.95 -28.95
N ALA A 217 -12.07 -2.01 -29.01
CA ALA A 217 -11.19 -2.43 -27.93
C ALA A 217 -9.75 -2.55 -28.45
N PRO A 218 -8.74 -2.17 -27.66
CA PRO A 218 -7.36 -2.51 -27.99
C PRO A 218 -7.19 -4.03 -28.03
N ASP A 219 -6.40 -4.53 -28.98
CA ASP A 219 -6.01 -5.94 -28.95
C ASP A 219 -5.17 -6.23 -27.67
N PRO A 220 -5.08 -7.49 -27.24
CA PRO A 220 -4.36 -7.85 -26.00
C PRO A 220 -2.85 -7.60 -26.02
N THR A 221 -2.24 -7.39 -27.19
CA THR A 221 -0.81 -7.02 -27.33
C THR A 221 -0.57 -5.56 -26.98
N VAL A 222 -1.58 -4.70 -27.13
CA VAL A 222 -1.46 -3.28 -26.81
C VAL A 222 -1.45 -3.06 -25.31
N LYS A 223 -0.37 -2.42 -24.84
CA LYS A 223 -0.23 -2.02 -23.44
C LYS A 223 -0.84 -0.65 -23.15
N ARG A 224 -0.89 0.23 -24.15
CA ARG A 224 -1.35 1.63 -24.05
C ARG A 224 -2.00 2.07 -25.36
N LYS A 225 -3.29 2.42 -25.33
CA LYS A 225 -4.02 2.98 -26.46
C LYS A 225 -4.90 4.13 -25.97
N THR A 226 -4.93 5.23 -26.73
CA THR A 226 -5.85 6.35 -26.49
C THR A 226 -7.30 5.88 -26.60
N GLY A 227 -8.17 6.30 -25.69
CA GLY A 227 -9.58 5.91 -25.69
C GLY A 227 -10.29 6.15 -24.36
N PHE A 228 -11.59 5.85 -24.33
CA PHE A 228 -12.37 5.85 -23.09
C PHE A 228 -11.91 4.71 -22.19
N LEU A 229 -11.72 5.02 -20.92
CA LEU A 229 -11.63 4.03 -19.86
C LEU A 229 -13.02 3.74 -19.29
N THR A 230 -13.10 2.71 -18.47
CA THR A 230 -14.37 2.29 -17.90
C THR A 230 -15.02 3.40 -17.06
N PRO A 231 -16.31 3.69 -17.26
CA PRO A 231 -17.00 4.74 -16.52
C PRO A 231 -17.13 4.39 -15.04
N ARG A 232 -17.27 5.42 -14.19
CA ARG A 232 -17.54 5.26 -12.75
C ARG A 232 -18.81 5.97 -12.35
N PHE A 233 -19.58 5.33 -11.49
CA PHE A 233 -20.85 5.87 -11.00
C PHE A 233 -20.72 6.30 -9.55
N VAL A 234 -21.20 7.52 -9.25
CA VAL A 234 -21.17 8.09 -7.91
C VAL A 234 -22.58 8.52 -7.54
N THR A 235 -23.08 8.05 -6.39
CA THR A 235 -24.39 8.45 -5.88
C THR A 235 -24.27 8.89 -4.42
N THR A 236 -24.61 10.16 -4.15
CA THR A 236 -24.67 10.71 -2.79
C THR A 236 -25.80 11.74 -2.66
N THR A 237 -26.18 12.07 -1.43
CA THR A 237 -27.18 13.10 -1.14
C THR A 237 -26.74 14.50 -1.61
N ALA A 238 -25.47 14.87 -1.39
CA ALA A 238 -24.92 16.18 -1.76
C ALA A 238 -24.64 16.33 -3.26
N LEU A 239 -24.12 15.28 -3.91
CA LEU A 239 -23.72 15.31 -5.32
C LEU A 239 -24.84 14.90 -6.28
N GLY A 240 -25.85 14.17 -5.79
CA GLY A 240 -26.86 13.51 -6.61
C GLY A 240 -26.34 12.25 -7.28
N ASN A 241 -26.82 11.98 -8.49
CA ASN A 241 -26.30 10.92 -9.35
C ASN A 241 -25.20 11.49 -10.24
N GLY A 242 -24.11 10.73 -10.40
CA GLY A 242 -22.98 11.15 -11.20
C GLY A 242 -22.34 10.05 -12.01
N VAL A 243 -21.80 10.44 -13.16
CA VAL A 243 -21.08 9.57 -14.10
C VAL A 243 -19.73 10.21 -14.41
N SER A 244 -18.66 9.48 -14.13
CA SER A 244 -17.29 9.84 -14.51
C SER A 244 -16.92 9.11 -15.80
N LEU A 245 -16.38 9.84 -16.78
CA LEU A 245 -16.00 9.31 -18.09
C LEU A 245 -14.52 9.54 -18.35
N PRO A 246 -13.60 8.70 -17.82
CA PRO A 246 -12.18 8.93 -18.00
C PRO A 246 -11.77 8.67 -19.46
N TYR A 247 -11.02 9.60 -20.05
CA TYR A 247 -10.48 9.51 -21.39
C TYR A 247 -8.95 9.55 -21.34
N PHE A 248 -8.32 8.44 -21.71
CA PHE A 248 -6.87 8.27 -21.70
C PHE A 248 -6.29 8.68 -23.06
N ILE A 249 -5.21 9.45 -23.03
CA ILE A 249 -4.49 9.99 -24.19
C ILE A 249 -3.04 9.53 -24.09
N ASN A 250 -2.67 8.60 -24.97
CA ASN A 250 -1.27 8.19 -25.16
C ASN A 250 -0.57 9.23 -26.02
N LEU A 251 0.15 10.18 -25.40
CA LEU A 251 0.86 11.24 -26.11
C LEU A 251 2.20 10.76 -26.67
N ALA A 252 2.95 9.98 -25.89
CA ALA A 252 4.19 9.32 -26.30
C ALA A 252 4.48 8.07 -25.44
N PRO A 253 5.44 7.20 -25.82
CA PRO A 253 5.77 6.01 -25.04
C PRO A 253 6.14 6.28 -23.57
N ASN A 254 6.62 7.49 -23.27
CA ASN A 254 7.09 7.89 -21.95
C ASN A 254 6.19 8.90 -21.22
N TYR A 255 5.11 9.42 -21.81
CA TYR A 255 4.15 10.27 -21.09
C TYR A 255 2.71 10.16 -21.62
N ASP A 256 1.76 10.30 -20.70
CA ASP A 256 0.33 10.19 -20.97
C ASP A 256 -0.50 11.24 -20.21
N LEU A 257 -1.72 11.47 -20.68
CA LEU A 257 -2.69 12.37 -20.08
C LEU A 257 -4.04 11.63 -19.96
N THR A 258 -4.67 11.69 -18.80
CA THR A 258 -6.04 11.19 -18.60
C THR A 258 -6.94 12.35 -18.19
N LEU A 259 -8.01 12.59 -18.92
CA LEU A 259 -9.02 13.60 -18.60
C LEU A 259 -10.29 12.91 -18.14
N THR A 260 -10.78 13.24 -16.95
CA THR A 260 -11.98 12.62 -16.36
C THR A 260 -13.01 13.69 -16.07
N PRO A 261 -13.90 14.00 -17.02
CA PRO A 261 -15.12 14.73 -16.74
C PRO A 261 -16.07 13.86 -15.92
N THR A 262 -16.59 14.44 -14.83
CA THR A 262 -17.60 13.83 -13.98
C THR A 262 -18.82 14.75 -13.93
N LEU A 263 -19.90 14.29 -14.54
CA LEU A 263 -21.19 14.99 -14.54
C LEU A 263 -21.93 14.64 -13.26
N LEU A 264 -22.26 15.64 -12.44
CA LEU A 264 -22.95 15.48 -11.16
C LEU A 264 -24.31 16.20 -11.22
N SER A 265 -25.40 15.47 -10.96
CA SER A 265 -26.75 16.00 -11.16
C SER A 265 -27.12 17.17 -10.24
N ARG A 266 -26.42 17.35 -9.10
CA ARG A 266 -26.64 18.48 -8.17
C ARG A 266 -25.50 19.51 -8.14
N GLN A 267 -24.32 19.18 -8.65
CA GLN A 267 -23.11 20.00 -8.48
C GLN A 267 -22.49 20.50 -9.79
N GLY A 268 -22.91 19.98 -10.95
CA GLY A 268 -22.37 20.36 -12.25
C GLY A 268 -21.20 19.48 -12.70
N LEU A 269 -20.25 20.06 -13.43
CA LEU A 269 -19.11 19.35 -14.00
C LEU A 269 -17.89 19.44 -13.08
N LEU A 270 -17.50 18.30 -12.49
CA LEU A 270 -16.17 18.13 -11.90
C LEU A 270 -15.20 17.69 -13.01
N ALA A 271 -14.13 18.46 -13.21
CA ALA A 271 -13.08 18.12 -14.17
C ALA A 271 -11.84 17.64 -13.44
N GLN A 272 -11.31 16.49 -13.87
CA GLN A 272 -10.02 15.98 -13.38
C GLN A 272 -9.07 15.75 -14.55
N GLY A 273 -7.78 16.00 -14.31
CA GLY A 273 -6.70 15.73 -15.26
C GLY A 273 -5.53 15.06 -14.55
N GLU A 274 -5.04 13.95 -15.10
CA GLU A 274 -3.85 13.24 -14.62
C GLU A 274 -2.81 13.19 -15.73
N PHE A 275 -1.66 13.83 -15.52
CA PHE A 275 -0.50 13.75 -16.39
C PHE A 275 0.56 12.87 -15.73
N ARG A 276 1.08 11.88 -16.46
CA ARG A 276 2.15 11.00 -15.96
C ARG A 276 3.28 10.97 -16.96
N GLN A 277 4.50 11.19 -16.49
CA GLN A 277 5.70 11.16 -17.32
C GLN A 277 6.81 10.38 -16.66
N ARG A 278 7.44 9.51 -17.46
CA ARG A 278 8.69 8.84 -17.15
C ARG A 278 9.80 9.48 -17.98
N ILE A 279 10.93 9.74 -17.36
CA ILE A 279 12.16 10.19 -18.00
C ILE A 279 13.29 9.21 -17.68
N ASP A 280 14.44 9.32 -18.33
CA ASP A 280 15.53 8.35 -18.19
C ASP A 280 16.00 8.18 -16.74
N ASN A 281 15.99 9.28 -15.99
CA ASN A 281 16.45 9.32 -14.62
C ASN A 281 15.31 9.47 -13.60
N GLY A 282 14.05 9.19 -13.94
CA GLY A 282 12.97 9.40 -12.97
C GLY A 282 11.56 9.34 -13.53
N PHE A 283 10.63 9.83 -12.73
CA PHE A 283 9.24 10.02 -13.13
C PHE A 283 8.61 11.16 -12.33
N TYR A 284 7.51 11.69 -12.86
CA TYR A 284 6.60 12.51 -12.09
C TYR A 284 5.17 12.33 -12.58
N ASN A 285 4.21 12.61 -11.70
CA ASN A 285 2.80 12.71 -12.03
C ASN A 285 2.22 14.01 -11.46
N ILE A 286 1.17 14.50 -12.10
CA ILE A 286 0.42 15.69 -11.70
C ILE A 286 -1.05 15.35 -11.87
N ARG A 287 -1.82 15.49 -10.80
CA ARG A 287 -3.27 15.41 -10.79
C ARG A 287 -3.86 16.76 -10.43
N LEU A 288 -4.80 17.21 -11.24
CA LEU A 288 -5.59 18.40 -10.99
C LEU A 288 -7.04 17.98 -10.94
N SER A 289 -7.77 18.50 -9.96
CA SER A 289 -9.23 18.36 -9.88
C SER A 289 -9.84 19.71 -9.58
N GLY A 290 -10.95 20.04 -10.22
CA GLY A 290 -11.61 21.32 -10.04
C GLY A 290 -13.07 21.31 -10.44
N ILE A 291 -13.88 22.07 -9.71
CA ILE A 291 -15.30 22.26 -9.97
C ILE A 291 -15.69 23.69 -9.65
N SER A 292 -16.51 24.28 -10.52
CA SER A 292 -17.32 25.44 -10.18
C SER A 292 -18.71 24.92 -9.80
N GLN A 293 -19.07 25.05 -8.52
CA GLN A 293 -20.27 24.43 -7.98
C GLN A 293 -21.52 25.15 -8.45
N THR A 294 -22.52 24.38 -8.89
CA THR A 294 -23.84 24.93 -9.24
C THR A 294 -24.75 25.10 -8.03
N THR A 295 -24.54 24.30 -6.97
CA THR A 295 -25.36 24.32 -5.75
C THR A 295 -24.47 24.35 -4.49
N PRO A 296 -23.80 25.49 -4.20
CA PRO A 296 -22.96 25.62 -3.00
C PRO A 296 -23.74 25.39 -1.69
N SER A 297 -25.05 25.67 -1.68
CA SER A 297 -25.94 25.44 -0.53
C SER A 297 -26.11 23.97 -0.11
N ALA A 298 -25.64 23.02 -0.93
CA ALA A 298 -25.54 21.62 -0.52
C ALA A 298 -24.45 21.37 0.55
N PHE A 299 -23.56 22.34 0.77
CA PHE A 299 -22.50 22.31 1.77
C PHE A 299 -22.72 23.38 2.85
N LEU A 300 -22.23 23.12 4.05
CA LEU A 300 -22.31 24.07 5.17
C LEU A 300 -21.46 25.32 4.89
N PRO A 301 -21.82 26.50 5.43
CA PRO A 301 -20.97 27.68 5.38
C PRO A 301 -19.69 27.50 6.20
N SER A 302 -18.71 28.39 5.96
CA SER A 302 -17.48 28.43 6.75
C SER A 302 -17.80 28.68 8.24
N PRO A 303 -17.10 28.07 9.21
CA PRO A 303 -15.92 27.20 9.08
C PRO A 303 -16.24 25.69 8.92
N LEU A 304 -17.52 25.32 8.92
CA LEU A 304 -17.96 23.91 9.01
C LEU A 304 -18.09 23.23 7.65
N GLY A 305 -18.15 23.99 6.57
CA GLY A 305 -18.13 23.46 5.22
C GLY A 305 -17.53 24.48 4.26
N ALA A 306 -17.81 24.31 2.97
CA ALA A 306 -17.29 25.16 1.91
C ALA A 306 -18.41 25.74 1.02
N GLY A 307 -19.62 25.89 1.56
CA GLY A 307 -20.80 26.39 0.83
C GLY A 307 -20.72 27.87 0.42
N GLU A 308 -19.71 28.60 0.87
CA GLU A 308 -19.42 29.99 0.45
C GLU A 308 -18.43 30.06 -0.72
N ARG A 309 -17.90 28.92 -1.19
CA ARG A 309 -16.92 28.86 -2.27
C ARG A 309 -17.55 28.36 -3.56
N ASP A 310 -17.55 29.21 -4.58
CA ASP A 310 -17.99 28.83 -5.92
C ASP A 310 -17.01 27.84 -6.56
N PHE A 311 -15.71 28.15 -6.53
CA PHE A 311 -14.66 27.28 -7.05
C PHE A 311 -14.00 26.46 -5.94
N ARG A 312 -13.89 25.14 -6.15
CA ARG A 312 -13.13 24.22 -5.29
C ARG A 312 -12.27 23.28 -6.12
N GLY A 313 -11.12 22.90 -5.58
CA GLY A 313 -10.13 22.13 -6.33
C GLY A 313 -9.01 21.54 -5.49
N SER A 314 -8.24 20.65 -6.11
CA SER A 314 -7.02 20.08 -5.58
C SER A 314 -5.93 19.98 -6.64
N VAL A 315 -4.69 20.03 -6.17
CA VAL A 315 -3.49 19.65 -6.90
C VAL A 315 -2.77 18.58 -6.11
N GLU A 316 -2.43 17.48 -6.75
CA GLU A 316 -1.54 16.46 -6.21
C GLU A 316 -0.40 16.24 -7.19
N SER A 317 0.84 16.20 -6.72
CA SER A 317 1.98 15.91 -7.58
C SER A 317 3.03 15.11 -6.84
N GLN A 318 3.52 14.05 -7.48
CA GLN A 318 4.63 13.26 -6.96
C GLN A 318 5.73 13.19 -8.02
N GLY A 319 6.97 13.34 -7.59
CA GLY A 319 8.14 13.26 -8.44
C GLY A 319 9.26 12.48 -7.77
N ARG A 320 9.98 11.66 -8.54
CA ARG A 320 11.19 10.96 -8.06
C ARG A 320 12.22 10.89 -9.18
N PHE A 321 13.42 11.39 -8.87
CA PHE A 321 14.52 11.56 -9.79
C PHE A 321 15.80 10.98 -9.19
N TYR A 322 16.59 10.32 -10.01
CA TYR A 322 17.89 9.76 -9.70
C TYR A 322 18.94 10.67 -10.32
N ILE A 323 19.62 11.47 -9.49
CA ILE A 323 20.73 12.32 -9.94
C ILE A 323 21.89 11.42 -10.40
N ASN A 324 22.12 10.32 -9.68
CA ASN A 324 23.04 9.23 -10.00
C ASN A 324 22.67 7.97 -9.17
N PRO A 325 23.38 6.83 -9.27
CA PRO A 325 23.04 5.62 -8.50
C PRO A 325 23.04 5.79 -6.97
N ARG A 326 23.69 6.84 -6.45
CA ARG A 326 23.79 7.13 -5.01
C ARG A 326 22.84 8.23 -4.55
N TRP A 327 22.42 9.13 -5.43
CA TRP A 327 21.64 10.31 -5.06
C TRP A 327 20.30 10.33 -5.78
N ARG A 328 19.23 10.49 -5.00
CA ARG A 328 17.87 10.64 -5.50
C ARG A 328 17.18 11.82 -4.82
N THR A 329 16.33 12.51 -5.55
CA THR A 329 15.52 13.62 -5.05
C THR A 329 14.08 13.45 -5.52
N GLY A 330 13.15 14.14 -4.89
CA GLY A 330 11.76 14.04 -5.25
C GLY A 330 10.87 14.91 -4.37
N TRP A 331 9.58 14.83 -4.65
CA TRP A 331 8.54 15.49 -3.90
C TRP A 331 7.27 14.65 -3.91
N ASP A 332 6.39 14.98 -2.97
CA ASP A 332 5.02 14.52 -2.88
C ASP A 332 4.22 15.69 -2.31
N LEU A 333 3.41 16.36 -3.12
CA LEU A 333 2.75 17.61 -2.78
C LEU A 333 1.24 17.44 -2.91
N VAL A 334 0.51 17.94 -1.94
CA VAL A 334 -0.96 17.99 -1.94
C VAL A 334 -1.42 19.39 -1.55
N GLY A 335 -2.13 20.03 -2.46
CA GLY A 335 -2.80 21.31 -2.25
C GLY A 335 -4.30 21.15 -2.43
N VAL A 336 -5.08 21.74 -1.54
CA VAL A 336 -6.56 21.75 -1.61
C VAL A 336 -7.07 23.15 -1.32
N THR A 337 -8.16 23.56 -1.98
CA THR A 337 -8.81 24.85 -1.73
C THR A 337 -9.41 24.95 -0.33
N ASP A 338 -9.90 23.82 0.18
CA ASP A 338 -10.52 23.65 1.48
C ASP A 338 -10.33 22.20 1.94
N LYS A 339 -10.45 21.99 3.26
CA LYS A 339 -10.20 20.67 3.88
C LYS A 339 -11.25 19.61 3.53
N TRP A 340 -12.41 20.01 3.01
CA TRP A 340 -13.55 19.13 2.72
C TRP A 340 -13.57 18.62 1.28
N PHE A 341 -12.81 19.25 0.37
CA PHE A 341 -12.95 19.05 -1.07
C PHE A 341 -12.81 17.59 -1.52
N LEU A 342 -11.74 16.91 -1.08
CA LEU A 342 -11.47 15.53 -1.49
C LEU A 342 -12.58 14.57 -1.04
N ASP A 343 -13.06 14.74 0.20
CA ASP A 343 -14.12 13.90 0.74
C ASP A 343 -15.49 14.19 0.10
N ASN A 344 -15.87 15.48 0.03
CA ASN A 344 -17.15 15.92 -0.51
C ASN A 344 -17.38 15.43 -1.95
N TYR A 345 -16.34 15.47 -2.79
CA TYR A 345 -16.40 15.03 -4.19
C TYR A 345 -15.95 13.59 -4.42
N ARG A 346 -15.69 12.82 -3.36
CA ARG A 346 -15.28 11.41 -3.43
C ARG A 346 -14.05 11.19 -4.31
N ILE A 347 -13.09 12.12 -4.26
CA ILE A 347 -11.84 12.04 -5.00
C ILE A 347 -10.89 11.13 -4.23
N ARG A 348 -10.52 10.00 -4.84
CA ARG A 348 -9.55 9.07 -4.25
C ARG A 348 -8.14 9.66 -4.29
N ASN A 349 -7.55 9.89 -3.12
CA ASN A 349 -6.13 10.22 -3.00
C ASN A 349 -5.31 8.92 -3.13
N GLN A 350 -4.29 8.89 -4.01
CA GLN A 350 -3.44 7.70 -4.17
C GLN A 350 -2.25 7.65 -3.20
N ASN A 351 -1.91 8.76 -2.56
CA ASN A 351 -0.79 8.86 -1.62
C ASN A 351 -1.23 8.61 -0.17
N ILE A 352 -2.53 8.42 0.06
CA ILE A 352 -3.08 8.13 1.38
C ILE A 352 -3.74 6.75 1.37
N THR A 353 -3.24 5.86 2.22
CA THR A 353 -3.54 4.42 2.23
C THR A 353 -4.68 4.03 3.17
N THR A 354 -5.33 4.99 3.81
CA THR A 354 -6.37 4.76 4.84
C THR A 354 -7.70 5.39 4.43
N ASP A 355 -8.80 4.71 4.69
CA ASP A 355 -10.17 5.21 4.43
C ASP A 355 -10.56 6.43 5.30
N TYR A 356 -9.72 6.80 6.29
CA TYR A 356 -9.90 7.95 7.18
C TYR A 356 -8.84 9.02 6.91
N PHE A 357 -9.06 9.87 5.91
CA PHE A 357 -8.19 11.01 5.64
C PHE A 357 -8.33 12.06 6.75
N ARG A 358 -7.39 12.10 7.70
CA ARG A 358 -7.31 13.18 8.70
C ARG A 358 -6.30 14.25 8.33
N GLU A 359 -5.33 13.92 7.50
CA GLU A 359 -4.28 14.85 7.08
C GLU A 359 -3.78 14.54 5.68
N ALA A 360 -3.23 15.55 5.00
CA ALA A 360 -2.43 15.40 3.79
C ALA A 360 -1.03 15.97 4.04
N THR A 361 0.00 15.16 3.78
CA THR A 361 1.40 15.51 4.02
C THR A 361 2.08 15.86 2.70
N SER A 362 2.54 17.11 2.59
CA SER A 362 3.39 17.56 1.49
C SER A 362 4.86 17.49 1.91
N THR A 363 5.72 16.94 1.06
CA THR A 363 7.14 16.77 1.31
C THR A 363 7.99 16.97 0.06
N ALA A 364 9.22 17.44 0.25
CA ALA A 364 10.27 17.45 -0.75
C ALA A 364 11.55 16.92 -0.11
N PHE A 365 12.33 16.12 -0.84
CA PHE A 365 13.47 15.40 -0.27
C PHE A 365 14.67 15.26 -1.21
N LEU A 366 15.84 15.10 -0.59
CA LEU A 366 17.10 14.70 -1.19
C LEU A 366 17.68 13.56 -0.35
N ILE A 367 17.96 12.41 -0.97
CA ILE A 367 18.47 11.22 -0.31
C ILE A 367 19.78 10.81 -1.00
N GLY A 368 20.82 10.61 -0.21
CA GLY A 368 22.12 10.07 -0.62
C GLY A 368 22.39 8.75 0.09
N GLN A 369 22.71 7.70 -0.67
CA GLN A 369 23.08 6.38 -0.16
C GLN A 369 24.48 6.01 -0.67
N GLY A 370 25.40 5.82 0.26
CA GLY A 370 26.73 5.23 0.03
C GLY A 370 26.78 3.79 0.51
N ASP A 371 27.96 3.17 0.43
CA ASP A 371 28.14 1.76 0.78
C ASP A 371 27.95 1.50 2.29
N ARG A 372 28.29 2.49 3.12
CA ARG A 372 28.15 2.46 4.58
C ARG A 372 27.67 3.81 5.15
N SER A 373 26.95 4.59 4.34
CA SER A 373 26.42 5.89 4.78
C SER A 373 25.05 6.17 4.17
N TRP A 374 24.23 6.88 4.94
CA TRP A 374 22.92 7.40 4.54
C TRP A 374 22.87 8.89 4.83
N PHE A 375 22.29 9.65 3.90
CA PHE A 375 21.98 11.06 4.03
C PHE A 375 20.55 11.29 3.57
N GLU A 376 19.79 12.07 4.31
CA GLU A 376 18.47 12.52 3.91
C GLU A 376 18.30 13.98 4.33
N ALA A 377 17.79 14.81 3.43
CA ALA A 377 17.33 16.16 3.73
C ALA A 377 15.90 16.30 3.22
N ARG A 378 14.98 16.76 4.06
CA ARG A 378 13.56 16.76 3.77
C ARG A 378 12.84 17.96 4.38
N GLY A 379 11.78 18.42 3.73
CA GLY A 379 10.78 19.33 4.31
C GLY A 379 9.41 18.66 4.39
N TYR A 380 8.60 19.08 5.35
CA TYR A 380 7.21 18.65 5.56
C TYR A 380 6.28 19.84 5.76
N TYR A 381 5.10 19.75 5.16
CA TYR A 381 3.96 20.61 5.40
C TYR A 381 2.71 19.75 5.57
N PHE A 382 2.04 19.87 6.70
CA PHE A 382 0.87 19.06 7.05
C PHE A 382 -0.41 19.88 6.85
N LYS A 383 -1.35 19.38 6.05
CA LYS A 383 -2.68 19.97 5.86
C LYS A 383 -3.72 19.14 6.61
N GLY A 384 -4.33 19.73 7.64
CA GLY A 384 -5.43 19.09 8.36
C GLY A 384 -6.67 18.94 7.47
N LEU A 385 -7.24 17.74 7.44
CA LEU A 385 -8.45 17.39 6.68
C LEU A 385 -9.66 17.15 7.58
N SER A 386 -9.48 17.06 8.91
CA SER A 386 -10.59 16.88 9.85
C SER A 386 -11.30 18.20 10.19
N SER A 387 -12.57 18.10 10.59
CA SER A 387 -13.35 19.20 11.15
C SER A 387 -12.70 19.81 12.38
N PHE A 388 -12.02 18.99 13.20
CA PHE A 388 -11.38 19.35 14.46
C PHE A 388 -9.95 19.91 14.31
N ASP A 389 -9.31 19.69 13.17
CA ASP A 389 -7.94 20.15 12.97
C ASP A 389 -7.91 21.65 12.73
N TRP A 390 -7.09 22.35 13.52
CA TRP A 390 -6.77 23.74 13.27
C TRP A 390 -5.41 23.87 12.59
N GLN A 391 -5.41 24.36 11.35
CA GLN A 391 -4.20 24.47 10.54
C GLN A 391 -3.04 25.22 11.24
N LYS A 392 -3.33 26.20 12.09
CA LYS A 392 -2.31 26.98 12.83
C LYS A 392 -1.55 26.16 13.88
N GLN A 393 -2.11 25.04 14.32
CA GLN A 393 -1.46 24.09 15.23
C GLN A 393 -0.57 23.09 14.48
N GLN A 394 -0.70 22.98 13.16
CA GLN A 394 0.13 22.08 12.37
C GLN A 394 1.48 22.73 12.08
N PRO A 395 2.62 22.05 12.32
CA PRO A 395 3.93 22.61 12.09
C PRO A 395 4.28 22.63 10.60
N ILE A 396 5.15 23.57 10.22
CA ILE A 396 5.99 23.46 9.03
C ILE A 396 7.35 22.97 9.50
N VAL A 397 7.78 21.81 9.02
CA VAL A 397 9.03 21.18 9.46
C VAL A 397 10.02 21.22 8.30
N ALA A 398 10.95 22.19 8.32
CA ALA A 398 12.00 22.30 7.33
C ALA A 398 13.21 23.09 7.86
N PRO A 399 14.45 22.61 7.63
CA PRO A 399 14.77 21.28 7.12
C PRO A 399 14.71 20.19 8.22
N VAL A 400 14.56 18.94 7.82
CA VAL A 400 14.95 17.73 8.56
C VAL A 400 16.12 17.12 7.81
N ILE A 401 17.30 17.07 8.42
CA ILE A 401 18.51 16.53 7.84
C ILE A 401 18.99 15.39 8.72
N ASP A 402 19.05 14.18 8.17
CA ASP A 402 19.59 13.00 8.82
C ASP A 402 20.84 12.52 8.10
N TYR A 403 21.85 12.17 8.87
CA TYR A 403 23.08 11.58 8.38
C TYR A 403 23.49 10.41 9.26
N ASP A 404 23.85 9.28 8.66
CA ASP A 404 24.40 8.10 9.32
C ASP A 404 25.60 7.62 8.52
N LYS A 405 26.73 7.38 9.19
CA LYS A 405 27.90 6.76 8.58
C LYS A 405 28.51 5.75 9.52
N ARG A 406 28.84 4.58 8.99
CA ARG A 406 29.59 3.53 9.68
C ARG A 406 30.97 3.36 9.07
N ILE A 407 31.97 3.31 9.93
CA ILE A 407 33.36 3.06 9.56
C ILE A 407 33.93 1.94 10.45
N ASN A 408 35.04 1.36 10.02
CA ASN A 408 35.78 0.44 10.88
C ASN A 408 36.38 1.24 12.04
N GLY A 409 36.37 0.63 13.24
CA GLY A 409 37.01 1.22 14.39
C GLY A 409 38.54 1.30 14.24
N PRO A 410 39.23 2.06 15.11
CA PRO A 410 40.68 2.16 15.11
C PRO A 410 41.36 0.78 15.18
N SER A 411 42.54 0.62 14.58
CA SER A 411 43.25 -0.66 14.48
C SER A 411 43.49 -1.33 15.84
N GLU A 412 43.70 -0.52 16.88
CA GLU A 412 44.08 -0.94 18.22
C GLU A 412 42.89 -1.58 18.96
N ILE A 413 41.70 -0.98 18.82
CA ILE A 413 40.48 -1.41 19.54
C ILE A 413 39.49 -2.16 18.64
N GLY A 414 39.68 -2.14 17.32
CA GLY A 414 38.82 -2.77 16.33
C GLY A 414 37.36 -2.32 16.42
N GLY A 415 36.45 -3.15 15.91
CA GLY A 415 35.01 -2.91 16.00
C GLY A 415 34.46 -1.99 14.91
N GLU A 416 33.30 -1.40 15.19
CA GLU A 416 32.59 -0.48 14.29
C GLU A 416 32.38 0.85 15.01
N VAL A 417 32.64 1.94 14.29
CA VAL A 417 32.29 3.31 14.72
C VAL A 417 31.15 3.80 13.85
N ARG A 418 30.09 4.32 14.46
CA ARG A 418 28.95 4.95 13.80
C ARG A 418 28.91 6.42 14.18
N PHE A 419 28.74 7.29 13.19
CA PHE A 419 28.47 8.70 13.37
C PHE A 419 27.06 8.99 12.86
N GLN A 420 26.22 9.57 13.71
CA GLN A 420 24.88 10.02 13.38
C GLN A 420 24.80 11.53 13.58
N ALA A 421 24.07 12.21 12.71
CA ALA A 421 23.70 13.60 12.90
C ALA A 421 22.25 13.82 12.46
N ASN A 422 21.52 14.64 13.21
CA ASN A 422 20.16 15.05 12.89
C ASN A 422 20.06 16.58 13.06
N ILE A 423 19.45 17.28 12.11
CA ILE A 423 19.08 18.69 12.23
C ILE A 423 17.61 18.81 11.89
N THR A 424 16.80 19.29 12.81
CA THR A 424 15.36 19.50 12.61
C THR A 424 15.03 20.93 12.97
N SER A 425 14.38 21.66 12.06
CA SER A 425 13.76 22.95 12.35
C SER A 425 12.27 22.85 12.07
N LEU A 426 11.46 23.27 13.03
CA LEU A 426 10.01 23.34 12.89
C LEU A 426 9.48 24.66 13.40
N THR A 427 8.41 25.14 12.77
CA THR A 427 7.72 26.36 13.17
C THR A 427 6.21 26.15 13.17
N ARG A 428 5.53 26.74 14.15
CA ARG A 428 4.08 26.63 14.35
C ARG A 428 3.51 27.96 14.83
N GLU A 429 2.33 28.34 14.34
CA GLU A 429 1.70 29.62 14.72
C GLU A 429 1.04 29.56 16.10
N THR A 430 0.34 28.46 16.40
CA THR A 430 -0.43 28.28 17.65
C THR A 430 -0.04 27.00 18.38
N THR A 431 0.09 27.06 19.70
CA THR A 431 0.34 25.88 20.55
C THR A 431 -0.78 24.84 20.40
N GLN A 432 -0.39 23.57 20.28
CA GLN A 432 -1.30 22.43 20.27
C GLN A 432 -1.47 21.89 21.69
N TYR A 433 -2.72 21.70 22.11
CA TYR A 433 -3.06 21.17 23.42
C TYR A 433 -3.93 19.92 23.29
N GLN A 434 -3.83 19.07 24.29
CA GLN A 434 -4.71 17.92 24.48
C GLN A 434 -5.30 17.93 25.88
N GLY A 435 -6.62 17.87 26.01
CA GLY A 435 -7.28 17.65 27.30
C GLY A 435 -6.98 16.26 27.88
N LEU A 436 -6.88 16.16 29.21
CA LEU A 436 -6.72 14.92 29.97
C LEU A 436 -7.86 14.80 31.00
N PRO A 437 -8.78 13.80 30.89
CA PRO A 437 -8.90 12.86 29.78
C PRO A 437 -9.19 13.58 28.47
N ARG A 438 -9.10 12.87 27.33
CA ARG A 438 -9.53 13.41 26.03
C ARG A 438 -11.06 13.62 26.05
N THR A 439 -11.55 14.63 26.77
CA THR A 439 -12.98 14.91 26.94
C THR A 439 -13.50 15.75 25.79
N SER A 440 -14.75 15.50 25.43
CA SER A 440 -15.52 16.26 24.44
C SER A 440 -16.31 17.40 25.09
N SER A 441 -15.96 17.83 26.30
CA SER A 441 -16.70 18.89 27.00
C SER A 441 -16.31 20.28 26.48
N TYR A 442 -17.33 21.00 26.03
CA TYR A 442 -17.19 22.30 25.38
C TYR A 442 -17.59 23.42 26.35
N LEU A 443 -16.70 24.42 26.51
CA LEU A 443 -16.85 25.64 27.31
C LEU A 443 -18.11 26.40 26.94
N PHE A 444 -18.34 26.53 25.64
CA PHE A 444 -19.55 27.06 25.05
C PHE A 444 -19.71 26.46 23.66
N SER A 445 -20.96 26.28 23.25
CA SER A 445 -21.33 25.79 21.94
C SER A 445 -22.27 26.85 21.33
N PRO A 446 -21.74 28.02 20.95
CA PRO A 446 -22.57 29.06 20.34
C PRO A 446 -23.20 28.46 19.09
N SER A 447 -24.46 28.77 18.80
CA SER A 447 -25.12 28.27 17.60
C SER A 447 -25.28 29.39 16.59
N VAL A 448 -24.91 29.13 15.34
CA VAL A 448 -25.25 29.99 14.19
C VAL A 448 -26.07 29.14 13.25
N ASN A 449 -27.28 29.61 12.91
CA ASN A 449 -28.25 28.90 12.07
C ASN A 449 -28.62 27.49 12.58
N GLY A 450 -28.64 27.30 13.91
CA GLY A 450 -28.96 26.00 14.53
C GLY A 450 -27.79 25.01 14.59
N VAL A 451 -26.58 25.42 14.19
CA VAL A 451 -25.36 24.60 14.24
C VAL A 451 -24.47 25.11 15.34
N SER A 452 -24.19 24.27 16.35
CA SER A 452 -23.41 24.66 17.53
C SER A 452 -21.89 24.52 17.28
N PHE A 453 -21.07 25.47 17.78
CA PHE A 453 -19.60 25.53 17.62
C PHE A 453 -18.89 25.16 18.92
N PRO A 454 -18.62 23.88 19.13
CA PRO A 454 -18.33 23.45 20.46
C PRO A 454 -16.84 23.76 20.74
N LEU A 455 -16.56 24.74 21.60
CA LEU A 455 -15.21 25.19 21.95
C LEU A 455 -14.75 24.50 23.23
N TYR A 456 -13.66 23.72 23.19
CA TYR A 456 -13.23 22.89 24.32
C TYR A 456 -12.84 23.70 25.56
N GLN A 457 -13.40 23.34 26.73
CA GLN A 457 -13.21 24.03 28.02
C GLN A 457 -11.83 23.82 28.63
N THR A 458 -11.25 22.64 28.44
CA THR A 458 -10.12 22.21 29.26
C THR A 458 -8.82 22.91 28.87
N CYS A 459 -8.69 23.43 27.66
CA CYS A 459 -7.45 24.07 27.19
C CYS A 459 -7.52 25.60 27.06
N THR A 460 -8.68 26.24 27.29
CA THR A 460 -8.79 27.71 27.36
C THR A 460 -8.32 28.26 28.72
N VAL A 461 -8.37 27.43 29.77
CA VAL A 461 -7.72 27.67 31.07
C VAL A 461 -6.87 26.44 31.37
N PHE A 462 -5.56 26.51 31.12
CA PHE A 462 -4.66 25.39 31.39
C PHE A 462 -4.67 25.01 32.87
N GLN A 463 -4.99 23.76 33.19
CA GLN A 463 -4.86 23.18 34.53
C GLN A 463 -3.89 22.00 34.50
N ARG A 464 -2.88 22.03 35.38
CA ARG A 464 -1.87 20.98 35.47
C ARG A 464 -2.52 19.64 35.83
N GLY A 465 -2.24 18.59 35.04
CA GLY A 465 -2.83 17.27 35.20
C GLY A 465 -4.15 17.06 34.44
N LEU A 466 -4.70 18.11 33.83
CA LEU A 466 -5.91 18.07 33.00
C LEU A 466 -5.65 18.48 31.54
N CYS A 467 -4.40 18.81 31.20
CA CYS A 467 -3.94 19.18 29.87
C CYS A 467 -2.50 18.71 29.63
N ALA A 468 -2.21 18.27 28.41
CA ALA A 468 -0.87 18.09 27.83
C ALA A 468 -0.66 19.10 26.69
N ILE A 469 0.60 19.46 26.45
CA ILE A 469 1.02 20.32 25.34
C ILE A 469 1.79 19.43 24.35
N ASP A 470 1.14 19.08 23.25
CA ASP A 470 1.71 18.22 22.21
C ASP A 470 2.65 19.00 21.26
N GLY A 471 2.63 20.33 21.29
CA GLY A 471 3.52 21.14 20.46
C GLY A 471 3.42 22.62 20.79
N LEU A 472 4.57 23.29 20.93
CA LEU A 472 4.61 24.72 21.24
C LEU A 472 4.58 25.56 19.97
N ALA A 473 3.99 26.76 20.06
CA ALA A 473 4.10 27.74 18.99
C ALA A 473 5.43 28.49 19.03
N GLY A 474 5.80 29.08 17.90
CA GLY A 474 7.11 29.63 17.62
C GLY A 474 7.96 28.68 16.78
N THR A 475 9.27 28.92 16.78
CA THR A 475 10.24 28.16 15.98
C THR A 475 11.22 27.44 16.90
N ASN A 476 11.36 26.14 16.74
CA ASN A 476 12.30 25.30 17.48
C ASN A 476 13.24 24.61 16.49
N THR A 477 14.54 24.80 16.66
CA THR A 477 15.57 24.12 15.88
C THR A 477 16.45 23.28 16.79
N ARG A 478 16.70 22.03 16.41
CA ARG A 478 17.61 21.11 17.10
C ARG A 478 18.66 20.62 16.13
N ALA A 479 19.91 20.55 16.60
CA ALA A 479 20.99 19.82 15.95
C ALA A 479 21.58 18.81 16.94
N SER A 480 21.50 17.53 16.60
CA SER A 480 22.01 16.40 17.38
C SER A 480 23.13 15.72 16.61
N ALA A 481 24.18 15.31 17.32
CA ALA A 481 25.25 14.48 16.78
C ALA A 481 25.60 13.38 17.79
N GLU A 482 25.77 12.16 17.31
CA GLU A 482 26.15 11.00 18.10
C GLU A 482 27.32 10.27 17.45
N LEU A 483 28.37 10.02 18.24
CA LEU A 483 29.47 9.15 17.86
C LEU A 483 29.40 7.91 18.76
N SER A 484 29.24 6.72 18.17
CA SER A 484 29.21 5.46 18.90
C SER A 484 30.26 4.47 18.39
N TRP A 485 30.78 3.67 19.31
CA TRP A 485 31.71 2.57 19.05
C TRP A 485 31.17 1.30 19.69
N ARG A 486 31.31 0.17 19.00
CA ARG A 486 31.00 -1.16 19.56
C ARG A 486 31.91 -2.23 18.97
N ARG A 487 32.18 -3.27 19.74
CA ARG A 487 32.89 -4.47 19.28
C ARG A 487 32.35 -5.70 19.98
N SER A 488 32.10 -6.78 19.24
CA SER A 488 31.73 -8.07 19.84
C SER A 488 32.96 -8.97 20.00
N PHE A 489 33.05 -9.61 21.15
CA PHE A 489 34.01 -10.65 21.49
C PHE A 489 33.22 -11.92 21.78
N ILE A 490 33.67 -13.05 21.22
CA ILE A 490 33.10 -14.37 21.49
C ILE A 490 34.24 -15.19 22.10
N ASP A 491 34.02 -15.73 23.29
CA ASP A 491 35.01 -16.58 23.97
C ASP A 491 34.89 -18.05 23.55
N ASP A 492 35.79 -18.89 24.05
CA ASP A 492 35.81 -20.33 23.76
C ASP A 492 34.59 -21.08 24.34
N LEU A 493 33.88 -20.48 25.31
CA LEU A 493 32.64 -21.00 25.86
C LEU A 493 31.40 -20.59 25.04
N GLY A 494 31.56 -19.75 24.01
CA GLY A 494 30.49 -19.25 23.16
C GLY A 494 29.75 -18.04 23.74
N GLN A 495 30.23 -17.46 24.83
CA GLN A 495 29.67 -16.24 25.42
C GLN A 495 30.02 -15.05 24.53
N LYS A 496 29.05 -14.18 24.27
CA LYS A 496 29.22 -12.96 23.48
C LYS A 496 29.21 -11.73 24.39
N PHE A 497 30.33 -11.03 24.43
CA PHE A 497 30.49 -9.74 25.12
C PHE A 497 30.61 -8.63 24.09
N THR A 498 29.72 -7.64 24.14
CA THR A 498 29.71 -6.50 23.22
C THR A 498 29.81 -5.21 24.02
N PRO A 499 31.03 -4.79 24.43
CA PRO A 499 31.24 -3.45 24.95
C PRO A 499 30.90 -2.42 23.87
N PHE A 500 30.33 -1.31 24.32
CA PHE A 500 30.03 -0.17 23.50
C PHE A 500 30.21 1.12 24.29
N ALA A 501 30.45 2.21 23.57
CA ALA A 501 30.47 3.55 24.12
C ALA A 501 29.85 4.50 23.11
N TYR A 502 29.18 5.54 23.57
CA TYR A 502 28.71 6.60 22.71
C TYR A 502 28.86 7.97 23.37
N LEU A 503 28.96 9.00 22.55
CA LEU A 503 28.90 10.39 22.95
C LEU A 503 27.85 11.07 22.08
N ARG A 504 26.77 11.53 22.72
CA ARG A 504 25.73 12.31 22.08
C ARG A 504 25.78 13.76 22.54
N THR A 505 25.63 14.68 21.60
CA THR A 505 25.55 16.13 21.85
C THR A 505 24.34 16.69 21.12
N ASP A 506 23.53 17.46 21.82
CA ASP A 506 22.36 18.14 21.27
C ASP A 506 22.48 19.65 21.51
N ALA A 507 22.16 20.43 20.48
CA ALA A 507 22.07 21.89 20.49
C ALA A 507 20.64 22.30 20.10
N PHE A 508 19.95 23.00 20.99
CA PHE A 508 18.60 23.48 20.81
C PHE A 508 18.62 25.01 20.67
N PHE A 509 17.87 25.52 19.70
CA PHE A 509 17.63 26.94 19.44
C PHE A 509 16.12 27.15 19.45
N ASN A 510 15.59 27.55 20.60
CA ASN A 510 14.16 27.67 20.84
C ASN A 510 13.76 29.14 20.82
N SER A 511 12.76 29.46 20.02
CA SER A 511 12.12 30.77 19.96
C SER A 511 10.61 30.55 20.04
N THR A 512 10.14 30.12 21.22
CA THR A 512 8.72 29.83 21.41
C THR A 512 7.95 31.15 21.50
N SER A 513 6.84 31.25 20.79
CA SER A 513 5.92 32.38 20.93
C SER A 513 5.08 32.17 22.18
N PHE A 514 4.84 33.25 22.92
CA PHE A 514 3.92 33.30 24.07
C PHE A 514 2.78 34.33 23.84
N SER A 515 2.56 34.74 22.59
CA SER A 515 1.62 35.81 22.23
C SER A 515 0.68 35.39 21.11
N GLY A 516 -0.59 35.79 21.22
CA GLY A 516 -1.63 35.62 20.19
C GLY A 516 -2.10 34.17 20.01
N TYR A 517 -3.40 33.93 19.80
CA TYR A 517 -4.05 32.62 19.56
C TYR A 517 -3.71 31.46 20.53
N GLN A 518 -2.88 31.70 21.54
CA GLN A 518 -2.41 30.78 22.58
C GLN A 518 -3.19 30.99 23.89
N ASN A 519 -3.00 30.09 24.85
CA ASN A 519 -3.49 30.26 26.21
C ASN A 519 -2.51 31.12 27.02
N ASP A 520 -2.98 32.20 27.65
CA ASP A 520 -2.16 33.12 28.45
C ASP A 520 -1.47 32.46 29.67
N LEU A 521 -1.87 31.24 30.03
CA LEU A 521 -1.26 30.44 31.09
C LEU A 521 -0.10 29.55 30.60
N VAL A 522 0.14 29.42 29.29
CA VAL A 522 1.27 28.63 28.75
C VAL A 522 2.62 29.03 29.34
N PRO A 523 2.97 30.32 29.46
CA PRO A 523 4.25 30.73 30.04
C PRO A 523 4.41 30.29 31.51
N GLN A 524 3.30 30.07 32.21
CA GLN A 524 3.27 29.67 33.61
C GLN A 524 3.50 28.16 33.79
N VAL A 525 3.42 27.36 32.71
CA VAL A 525 3.53 25.90 32.79
C VAL A 525 4.59 25.31 31.85
N ALA A 526 4.73 25.86 30.64
CA ALA A 526 5.81 25.52 29.74
C ALA A 526 7.07 26.30 30.15
N HIS A 527 7.87 25.71 31.04
CA HIS A 527 9.16 26.28 31.45
C HIS A 527 10.28 25.92 30.47
N VAL A 528 10.06 26.21 29.19
CA VAL A 528 11.00 25.88 28.12
C VAL A 528 12.10 26.94 28.03
N ASP A 529 13.35 26.47 27.99
CA ASP A 529 14.52 27.31 27.84
C ASP A 529 14.48 28.03 26.48
N GLN A 530 14.52 29.37 26.51
CA GLN A 530 14.57 30.23 25.32
C GLN A 530 16.00 30.44 24.83
N GLY A 531 16.16 30.66 23.53
CA GLY A 531 17.46 30.84 22.90
C GLY A 531 18.22 29.52 22.80
N PHE A 532 19.50 29.52 23.18
CA PHE A 532 20.36 28.36 23.07
C PHE A 532 20.36 27.49 24.33
N ALA A 533 20.17 26.18 24.16
CA ALA A 533 20.40 25.18 25.20
C ALA A 533 21.23 24.01 24.64
N GLY A 534 22.21 23.55 25.43
CA GLY A 534 23.03 22.38 25.10
C GLY A 534 22.76 21.19 26.03
N ARG A 535 22.88 19.98 25.49
CA ARG A 535 22.88 18.71 26.23
C ARG A 535 24.02 17.81 25.73
N VAL A 536 24.73 17.15 26.65
CA VAL A 536 25.82 16.22 26.35
C VAL A 536 25.61 14.94 27.16
N MET A 537 25.55 13.80 26.47
CA MET A 537 25.27 12.48 27.03
C MET A 537 26.33 11.48 26.58
N PRO A 538 27.44 11.33 27.33
CA PRO A 538 28.33 10.21 27.16
C PRO A 538 27.73 8.96 27.81
N ALA A 539 27.98 7.80 27.22
CA ALA A 539 27.64 6.52 27.81
C ALA A 539 28.69 5.46 27.50
N ILE A 540 28.80 4.51 28.42
CA ILE A 540 29.52 3.26 28.22
C ILE A 540 28.62 2.11 28.66
N GLY A 541 28.68 0.99 27.96
CA GLY A 541 27.89 -0.17 28.30
C GLY A 541 28.48 -1.47 27.81
N LEU A 542 27.85 -2.56 28.23
CA LEU A 542 28.19 -3.91 27.87
C LEU A 542 26.90 -4.67 27.61
N ASP A 543 26.74 -5.21 26.40
CA ASP A 543 25.72 -6.21 26.08
C ASP A 543 26.36 -7.61 26.16
N TYR A 544 25.78 -8.48 26.98
CA TYR A 544 26.21 -9.85 27.23
C TYR A 544 25.11 -10.82 26.81
N ARG A 545 25.50 -11.85 26.05
CA ARG A 545 24.60 -12.90 25.58
C ARG A 545 25.27 -14.25 25.67
N TYR A 546 24.54 -15.28 26.10
CA TYR A 546 25.07 -16.64 26.16
C TYR A 546 24.13 -17.68 25.54
N PRO A 547 24.25 -17.98 24.24
CA PRO A 547 23.38 -18.93 23.57
C PRO A 547 23.76 -20.39 23.87
N PHE A 548 22.95 -21.08 24.66
CA PHE A 548 22.99 -22.53 24.82
C PHE A 548 22.23 -23.20 23.67
N VAL A 549 22.94 -23.86 22.76
CA VAL A 549 22.36 -24.52 21.59
C VAL A 549 22.42 -26.03 21.75
N ALA A 550 21.26 -26.69 21.62
CA ALA A 550 21.17 -28.14 21.62
C ALA A 550 20.32 -28.62 20.44
N ASN A 551 20.84 -29.62 19.70
CA ASN A 551 20.12 -30.25 18.60
C ASN A 551 19.57 -31.60 19.07
N PHE A 552 18.23 -31.74 19.06
CA PHE A 552 17.51 -32.93 19.49
C PHE A 552 16.95 -33.74 18.30
N GLY A 553 17.61 -33.67 17.14
CA GLY A 553 17.25 -34.45 15.95
C GLY A 553 15.87 -34.04 15.42
N ALA A 554 14.89 -34.93 15.52
CA ALA A 554 13.53 -34.67 15.06
C ALA A 554 12.84 -33.51 15.82
N LEU A 555 13.22 -33.27 17.07
CA LEU A 555 12.70 -32.15 17.88
C LEU A 555 13.37 -30.81 17.55
N GLY A 556 14.37 -30.79 16.66
CA GLY A 556 14.98 -29.57 16.16
C GLY A 556 16.12 -29.00 16.99
N VAL A 557 16.51 -27.78 16.62
CA VAL A 557 17.55 -27.01 17.29
C VAL A 557 16.89 -26.06 18.26
N HIS A 558 17.18 -26.26 19.55
CA HIS A 558 16.74 -25.42 20.65
C HIS A 558 17.88 -24.48 21.04
N THR A 559 17.57 -23.21 21.24
CA THR A 559 18.52 -22.19 21.70
C THR A 559 17.91 -21.49 22.91
N LEU A 560 18.59 -21.55 24.06
CA LEU A 560 18.29 -20.74 25.24
C LEU A 560 19.38 -19.69 25.38
N GLU A 561 19.04 -18.42 25.34
CA GLU A 561 19.99 -17.31 25.41
C GLU A 561 19.60 -16.35 26.54
N PRO A 562 20.26 -16.42 27.71
CA PRO A 562 20.25 -15.34 28.68
C PRO A 562 20.92 -14.09 28.09
N ILE A 563 20.32 -12.93 28.35
CA ILE A 563 20.74 -11.62 27.85
C ILE A 563 20.83 -10.66 29.04
N GLY A 564 21.96 -9.98 29.16
CA GLY A 564 22.15 -8.92 30.14
C GLY A 564 22.83 -7.72 29.49
N GLN A 565 22.33 -6.53 29.76
CA GLN A 565 22.91 -5.29 29.24
C GLN A 565 23.02 -4.28 30.36
N ILE A 566 24.21 -3.72 30.58
CA ILE A 566 24.41 -2.61 31.52
C ILE A 566 24.87 -1.37 30.77
N ILE A 567 24.30 -0.22 31.11
CA ILE A 567 24.58 1.07 30.48
C ILE A 567 24.76 2.10 31.57
N ALA A 568 25.93 2.75 31.59
CA ALA A 568 26.25 3.83 32.51
C ALA A 568 26.32 5.15 31.74
N ARG A 569 25.51 6.12 32.17
CA ARG A 569 25.44 7.48 31.63
C ARG A 569 25.00 8.47 32.70
N PRO A 570 25.28 9.78 32.55
CA PRO A 570 24.75 10.80 33.44
C PRO A 570 23.22 10.82 33.47
N SER A 571 22.64 11.41 34.52
CA SER A 571 21.21 11.70 34.58
C SER A 571 20.80 12.64 33.43
N GLU A 572 19.62 12.43 32.85
CA GLU A 572 19.08 13.31 31.81
C GLU A 572 18.94 14.74 32.37
N THR A 573 19.50 15.70 31.64
CA THR A 573 19.42 17.12 31.99
C THR A 573 18.25 17.78 31.28
N ARG A 574 17.66 18.82 31.87
CA ARG A 574 16.63 19.68 31.24
C ARG A 574 15.30 18.97 30.91
N ILE A 575 14.94 17.90 31.62
CA ILE A 575 13.62 17.26 31.51
C ILE A 575 12.51 18.30 31.70
N GLY A 576 11.62 18.40 30.71
CA GLY A 576 10.50 19.37 30.69
C GLY A 576 10.91 20.82 30.47
N ARG A 577 12.19 21.11 30.21
CA ARG A 577 12.71 22.44 29.86
C ARG A 577 13.05 22.59 28.38
N LEU A 578 12.90 21.52 27.61
CA LEU A 578 13.05 21.51 26.16
C LEU A 578 11.70 21.18 25.53
N PRO A 579 11.38 21.70 24.33
CA PRO A 579 10.23 21.21 23.57
C PRO A 579 10.38 19.70 23.31
N ASN A 580 9.26 18.98 23.25
CA ASN A 580 9.23 17.61 22.77
C ASN A 580 8.28 17.56 21.58
N GLU A 581 8.83 17.34 20.38
CA GLU A 581 8.11 17.34 19.11
C GLU A 581 8.24 15.97 18.42
N ASP A 582 9.36 15.25 18.60
CA ASP A 582 9.58 13.95 17.97
C ASP A 582 9.87 12.77 18.92
N ALA A 583 9.82 12.99 20.23
CA ALA A 583 10.06 11.97 21.25
C ALA A 583 8.81 11.55 22.03
N GLN A 584 7.62 11.86 21.54
CA GLN A 584 6.35 11.63 22.26
C GLN A 584 5.82 10.19 22.17
N SER A 585 6.33 9.38 21.25
CA SER A 585 5.92 7.99 21.11
C SER A 585 6.80 7.09 21.99
N LEU A 586 6.21 6.49 23.02
CA LEU A 586 6.91 5.55 23.90
C LEU A 586 5.99 4.38 24.21
N VAL A 587 6.40 3.18 23.80
CA VAL A 587 5.77 1.92 24.18
C VAL A 587 6.87 1.00 24.68
N PHE A 588 6.80 0.63 25.96
CA PHE A 588 7.74 -0.32 26.53
C PHE A 588 7.22 -1.75 26.36
N ASP A 589 7.90 -2.51 25.51
CA ASP A 589 7.57 -3.89 25.13
C ASP A 589 8.83 -4.74 24.84
N ASP A 590 8.61 -5.95 24.31
CA ASP A 590 9.68 -6.91 23.97
C ASP A 590 10.69 -6.38 22.93
N THR A 591 10.30 -5.40 22.11
CA THR A 591 11.15 -4.83 21.05
C THR A 591 12.07 -3.73 21.59
N SER A 592 11.60 -2.96 22.58
CA SER A 592 12.35 -1.86 23.21
C SER A 592 13.25 -2.27 24.39
N LEU A 593 13.08 -3.49 24.93
CA LEU A 593 13.73 -3.92 26.19
C LEU A 593 15.25 -3.70 26.21
N PHE A 594 15.93 -4.07 25.13
CA PHE A 594 17.39 -4.02 25.01
C PHE A 594 17.90 -2.84 24.16
N GLU A 595 17.03 -1.86 23.86
CA GLU A 595 17.46 -0.59 23.28
C GLU A 595 18.23 0.23 24.31
N TRP A 596 19.30 0.89 23.85
CA TRP A 596 20.15 1.71 24.71
C TRP A 596 19.52 3.06 25.10
N ASP A 597 18.48 3.47 24.40
CA ASP A 597 17.64 4.64 24.64
C ASP A 597 16.24 4.25 24.16
N LYS A 598 15.27 4.25 25.07
CA LYS A 598 13.90 3.80 24.79
C LYS A 598 12.99 4.94 24.33
N PHE A 599 13.44 6.20 24.40
CA PHE A 599 12.69 7.31 23.81
C PHE A 599 12.80 7.27 22.28
N SER A 600 11.70 7.59 21.60
CA SER A 600 11.75 7.89 20.18
C SER A 600 12.41 9.26 19.93
N GLY A 601 12.82 9.51 18.68
CA GLY A 601 13.32 10.81 18.28
C GLY A 601 14.59 11.26 19.02
N TYR A 602 14.74 12.57 19.21
CA TYR A 602 15.93 13.13 19.85
C TYR A 602 15.63 14.18 20.95
N ASP A 603 14.37 14.57 21.16
CA ASP A 603 14.06 15.59 22.18
C ASP A 603 14.24 15.07 23.62
N ARG A 604 13.93 13.79 23.85
CA ARG A 604 14.19 13.08 25.12
C ARG A 604 15.33 12.09 24.96
N VAL A 605 16.02 11.83 26.06
CA VAL A 605 17.10 10.84 26.14
C VAL A 605 17.05 10.12 27.47
N GLU A 606 17.22 8.81 27.45
CA GLU A 606 17.28 8.03 28.67
C GLU A 606 18.58 8.35 29.44
N GLY A 607 18.49 8.47 30.77
CA GLY A 607 19.59 8.86 31.65
C GLY A 607 19.83 7.91 32.84
N GLY A 608 20.95 8.13 33.52
CA GLY A 608 21.40 7.33 34.66
C GLY A 608 21.91 5.92 34.29
N VAL A 609 22.34 5.18 35.30
CA VAL A 609 22.85 3.80 35.13
C VAL A 609 21.69 2.81 35.14
N ARG A 610 21.59 1.99 34.09
CA ARG A 610 20.53 1.01 33.89
C ARG A 610 21.07 -0.36 33.54
N THR A 611 20.35 -1.39 33.96
CA THR A 611 20.58 -2.77 33.54
C THR A 611 19.30 -3.35 32.95
N ASN A 612 19.38 -3.92 31.74
CA ASN A 612 18.28 -4.64 31.09
C ASN A 612 18.60 -6.13 31.18
N LEU A 613 17.71 -6.91 31.77
CA LEU A 613 17.90 -8.34 32.01
C LEU A 613 16.76 -9.10 31.36
N GLY A 614 17.08 -10.19 30.67
CA GLY A 614 16.06 -11.07 30.13
C GLY A 614 16.65 -12.36 29.58
N GLY A 615 15.78 -13.18 29.03
CA GLY A 615 16.17 -14.38 28.33
C GLY A 615 15.29 -14.58 27.10
N GLN A 616 15.86 -15.20 26.08
CA GLN A 616 15.08 -15.74 24.98
C GLN A 616 15.26 -17.24 24.85
N TYR A 617 14.20 -17.91 24.45
CA TYR A 617 14.20 -19.30 24.04
C TYR A 617 13.65 -19.37 22.62
N SER A 618 14.33 -20.10 21.74
CA SER A 618 13.84 -20.37 20.39
C SER A 618 14.05 -21.82 20.00
N VAL A 619 13.12 -22.38 19.23
CA VAL A 619 13.23 -23.71 18.64
C VAL A 619 12.86 -23.67 17.18
N VAL A 620 13.64 -24.38 16.36
CA VAL A 620 13.38 -24.60 14.93
C VAL A 620 13.49 -26.09 14.65
N THR A 621 12.41 -26.71 14.18
CA THR A 621 12.40 -28.14 13.82
C THR A 621 12.58 -28.36 12.32
N PRO A 622 13.05 -29.55 11.89
CA PRO A 622 13.08 -29.90 10.47
C PRO A 622 11.69 -29.92 9.81
N SER A 623 10.62 -30.10 10.60
CA SER A 623 9.23 -30.04 10.11
C SER A 623 8.72 -28.62 9.83
N GLY A 624 9.54 -27.58 10.11
CA GLY A 624 9.15 -26.19 9.95
C GLY A 624 8.39 -25.60 11.14
N TRP A 625 8.34 -26.31 12.27
CA TRP A 625 7.79 -25.82 13.52
C TRP A 625 8.78 -24.81 14.13
N TYR A 626 8.28 -23.65 14.51
CA TYR A 626 9.05 -22.56 15.09
C TYR A 626 8.37 -22.06 16.35
N ALA A 627 9.12 -21.84 17.41
CA ALA A 627 8.65 -21.05 18.55
C ALA A 627 9.74 -20.13 19.06
N ASN A 628 9.34 -18.97 19.59
CA ASN A 628 10.21 -18.01 20.22
C ASN A 628 9.52 -17.39 21.44
N VAL A 629 10.24 -17.37 22.55
CA VAL A 629 9.79 -16.77 23.80
C VAL A 629 10.85 -15.78 24.25
N LEU A 630 10.43 -14.59 24.68
CA LEU A 630 11.29 -13.58 25.30
C LEU A 630 10.62 -13.12 26.59
N PHE A 631 11.39 -12.90 27.64
CA PHE A 631 10.90 -12.31 28.89
C PHE A 631 12.02 -11.53 29.57
N GLY A 632 11.72 -10.36 30.12
CA GLY A 632 12.70 -9.56 30.84
C GLY A 632 12.18 -8.25 31.41
N GLU A 633 13.09 -7.50 32.04
CA GLU A 633 12.84 -6.21 32.69
C GLU A 633 14.05 -5.28 32.55
N SER A 634 13.82 -4.00 32.81
CA SER A 634 14.82 -2.93 32.86
C SER A 634 14.87 -2.33 34.27
N ILE A 635 16.06 -2.21 34.86
CA ILE A 635 16.26 -1.77 36.24
C ILE A 635 17.19 -0.55 36.27
N GLN A 636 16.73 0.54 36.88
CA GLN A 636 17.54 1.72 37.22
C GLN A 636 18.42 1.42 38.44
N LEU A 637 19.74 1.42 38.24
CA LEU A 637 20.72 1.17 39.30
C LEU A 637 21.15 2.46 40.00
N ALA A 638 21.35 3.55 39.26
CA ALA A 638 21.77 4.84 39.80
C ALA A 638 21.37 6.02 38.92
N GLY A 639 21.39 7.23 39.46
CA GLY A 639 20.99 8.46 38.75
C GLY A 639 19.48 8.72 38.78
N VAL A 640 19.04 9.80 38.13
CA VAL A 640 17.62 10.17 38.04
C VAL A 640 16.97 9.37 36.93
N ASN A 641 15.85 8.71 37.25
CA ASN A 641 15.04 7.99 36.26
C ASN A 641 14.31 8.99 35.34
N SER A 642 14.68 9.00 34.05
CA SER A 642 14.10 9.85 33.01
C SER A 642 12.59 9.67 32.80
N PHE A 643 12.05 8.47 33.04
CA PHE A 643 10.62 8.18 32.83
C PHE A 643 9.75 8.61 34.00
N ARG A 644 10.34 8.77 35.20
CA ARG A 644 9.60 9.19 36.41
C ARG A 644 9.01 10.61 36.29
N ARG A 645 9.59 11.45 35.44
CA ARG A 645 9.16 12.84 35.24
C ARG A 645 8.75 13.05 33.78
N GLY A 646 7.46 13.28 33.56
CA GLY A 646 6.95 13.73 32.28
C GLY A 646 7.45 15.13 31.90
N ASP A 647 7.56 15.36 30.60
CA ASP A 647 7.73 16.69 30.02
C ASP A 647 6.35 17.35 29.76
N ILE A 648 6.33 18.37 28.90
CA ILE A 648 5.10 19.10 28.54
C ILE A 648 4.05 18.22 27.82
N ALA A 649 4.47 17.11 27.21
CA ALA A 649 3.62 16.11 26.55
C ALA A 649 3.41 14.86 27.44
N ASN A 650 3.81 14.90 28.71
CA ASN A 650 3.79 13.77 29.65
C ASN A 650 4.54 12.52 29.16
N THR A 651 5.51 12.68 28.26
CA THR A 651 6.25 11.54 27.71
C THR A 651 7.07 10.85 28.80
N GLY A 652 6.93 9.52 28.88
CA GLY A 652 7.59 8.69 29.89
C GLY A 652 6.65 8.25 31.02
N LEU A 653 5.50 8.90 31.20
CA LEU A 653 4.51 8.51 32.19
C LEU A 653 3.57 7.43 31.65
N ASP A 654 3.05 6.56 32.54
CA ASP A 654 2.25 5.36 32.24
C ASP A 654 2.91 4.36 31.23
N SER A 655 4.23 4.45 31.10
CA SER A 655 5.13 3.62 30.27
C SER A 655 5.58 2.33 30.95
N GLY A 656 5.47 2.21 32.27
CA GLY A 656 5.98 1.06 33.04
C GLY A 656 7.50 1.13 33.30
N LEU A 657 8.12 2.29 33.07
CA LEU A 657 9.56 2.54 33.28
C LEU A 657 9.83 3.56 34.41
N GLU A 658 8.79 4.07 35.08
CA GLU A 658 8.83 5.18 36.05
C GLU A 658 9.44 4.78 37.39
N THR A 659 9.27 3.51 37.76
CA THR A 659 9.79 2.92 39.00
C THR A 659 11.25 2.50 38.85
N GLN A 660 11.90 2.13 39.96
CA GLN A 660 13.29 1.67 39.91
C GLN A 660 13.44 0.40 39.06
N ARG A 661 12.54 -0.57 39.23
CA ARG A 661 12.37 -1.70 38.32
C ARG A 661 11.25 -1.37 37.36
N SER A 662 11.43 -1.64 36.07
CA SER A 662 10.34 -1.54 35.11
C SER A 662 9.35 -2.66 35.31
N ASP A 663 8.19 -2.53 34.68
CA ASP A 663 7.33 -3.65 34.38
C ASP A 663 8.10 -4.78 33.67
N PHE A 664 7.62 -6.01 33.80
CA PHE A 664 8.12 -7.12 33.01
C PHE A 664 7.49 -7.09 31.62
N VAL A 665 8.29 -7.31 30.58
CA VAL A 665 7.80 -7.46 29.21
C VAL A 665 8.07 -8.86 28.70
N GLY A 666 7.16 -9.39 27.90
CA GLY A 666 7.31 -10.72 27.33
C GLY A 666 6.65 -10.89 25.97
N ARG A 667 7.23 -11.79 25.18
CA ARG A 667 6.69 -12.27 23.90
C ARG A 667 6.64 -13.79 23.91
N PHE A 668 5.57 -14.34 23.37
CA PHE A 668 5.45 -15.74 22.97
C PHE A 668 4.98 -15.79 21.53
N GLN A 669 5.76 -16.42 20.65
CA GLN A 669 5.44 -16.62 19.24
C GLN A 669 5.57 -18.10 18.92
N VAL A 670 4.59 -18.65 18.20
CA VAL A 670 4.65 -20.01 17.68
C VAL A 670 4.09 -20.07 16.27
N SER A 671 4.82 -20.70 15.37
CA SER A 671 4.41 -21.01 14.02
C SER A 671 4.55 -22.52 13.84
N PRO A 672 3.47 -23.30 14.06
CA PRO A 672 3.56 -24.75 13.97
C PRO A 672 3.93 -25.26 12.57
N ASN A 673 3.65 -24.45 11.55
CA ASN A 673 3.98 -24.65 10.15
C ASN A 673 3.92 -23.28 9.43
N GLN A 674 4.09 -23.27 8.10
CA GLN A 674 4.04 -22.06 7.27
C GLN A 674 2.64 -21.40 7.17
N ASN A 675 1.60 -22.12 7.60
CA ASN A 675 0.21 -21.72 7.42
C ASN A 675 -0.42 -21.10 8.67
N ILE A 676 0.11 -21.41 9.85
CA ILE A 676 -0.43 -20.99 11.14
C ILE A 676 0.65 -20.24 11.90
N THR A 677 0.34 -19.03 12.35
CA THR A 677 1.19 -18.26 13.26
C THR A 677 0.33 -17.69 14.37
N PHE A 678 0.82 -17.83 15.59
CA PHE A 678 0.26 -17.26 16.80
C PHE A 678 1.33 -16.40 17.47
N ILE A 679 0.93 -15.24 17.97
CA ILE A 679 1.79 -14.34 18.73
C ILE A 679 1.01 -13.78 19.91
N SER A 680 1.66 -13.71 21.07
CA SER A 680 1.19 -12.99 22.23
C SER A 680 2.31 -12.14 22.81
N ARG A 681 1.97 -10.93 23.24
CA ARG A 681 2.85 -9.97 23.89
C ARG A 681 2.18 -9.45 25.15
N ALA A 682 2.96 -9.26 26.20
CA ALA A 682 2.42 -8.82 27.48
C ALA A 682 3.39 -7.89 28.21
N ARG A 683 2.83 -6.94 28.96
CA ARG A 683 3.53 -6.14 29.97
C ARG A 683 2.85 -6.39 31.32
N PHE A 684 3.62 -6.82 32.31
CA PHE A 684 3.15 -7.12 33.67
C PHE A 684 3.74 -6.14 34.65
N ASN A 685 2.93 -5.60 35.53
CA ASN A 685 3.39 -4.70 36.56
C ASN A 685 4.43 -5.37 37.47
N GLN A 686 5.49 -4.63 37.79
CA GLN A 686 6.61 -5.17 38.56
C GLN A 686 6.27 -5.57 40.01
N SER A 687 5.21 -5.01 40.60
CA SER A 687 4.90 -5.16 42.02
C SER A 687 3.96 -6.33 42.33
N ASP A 688 2.96 -6.57 41.49
CA ASP A 688 1.88 -7.54 41.71
C ASP A 688 1.63 -8.46 40.50
N PHE A 689 2.40 -8.28 39.42
CA PHE A 689 2.28 -9.02 38.16
C PHE A 689 0.94 -8.85 37.45
N HIS A 690 0.18 -7.78 37.77
CA HIS A 690 -1.05 -7.50 37.02
C HIS A 690 -0.72 -7.18 35.56
N VAL A 691 -1.63 -7.54 34.65
CA VAL A 691 -1.45 -7.30 33.22
C VAL A 691 -1.73 -5.83 32.91
N ALA A 692 -0.69 -5.07 32.56
CA ALA A 692 -0.79 -3.67 32.17
C ALA A 692 -1.01 -3.50 30.65
N ARG A 693 -0.55 -4.47 29.86
CA ARG A 693 -0.77 -4.56 28.40
C ARG A 693 -0.80 -6.03 27.99
N PHE A 694 -1.72 -6.39 27.10
CA PHE A 694 -1.76 -7.73 26.52
C PHE A 694 -2.27 -7.69 25.09
N GLU A 695 -1.51 -8.26 24.18
CA GLU A 695 -1.87 -8.44 22.79
C GLU A 695 -1.74 -9.91 22.44
N THR A 696 -2.72 -10.45 21.72
CA THR A 696 -2.63 -11.81 21.22
C THR A 696 -3.33 -11.92 19.88
N GLY A 697 -2.77 -12.70 18.98
CA GLY A 697 -3.37 -12.90 17.67
C GLY A 697 -2.90 -14.16 16.99
N ALA A 698 -3.76 -14.64 16.09
CA ALA A 698 -3.52 -15.80 15.27
C ALA A 698 -3.82 -15.47 13.80
N THR A 699 -3.01 -15.98 12.89
CA THR A 699 -3.32 -16.06 11.46
C THR A 699 -3.20 -17.52 11.05
N ALA A 700 -4.25 -18.05 10.42
CA ALA A 700 -4.32 -19.44 10.02
C ALA A 700 -4.85 -19.56 8.58
N ARG A 701 -4.11 -20.30 7.74
CA ARG A 701 -4.54 -20.74 6.41
C ARG A 701 -4.80 -22.24 6.46
N PHE A 702 -6.04 -22.66 6.30
CA PHE A 702 -6.41 -24.07 6.43
C PHE A 702 -6.28 -24.86 5.12
N ALA A 703 -5.87 -24.21 4.03
CA ALA A 703 -5.63 -24.86 2.74
C ALA A 703 -4.50 -25.91 2.85
N PRO A 704 -4.64 -27.10 2.24
CA PRO A 704 -5.73 -27.53 1.36
C PRO A 704 -6.92 -28.20 2.08
N PHE A 705 -6.90 -28.40 3.40
CA PHE A 705 -7.93 -29.16 4.14
C PHE A 705 -9.28 -28.44 4.20
N LEU A 706 -9.25 -27.11 4.35
CA LEU A 706 -10.41 -26.24 4.33
C LEU A 706 -10.01 -24.96 3.59
N PRO A 707 -10.78 -24.49 2.59
CA PRO A 707 -10.48 -23.28 1.83
C PRO A 707 -10.80 -22.02 2.63
N LEU A 708 -10.30 -21.95 3.86
CA LEU A 708 -10.53 -20.89 4.83
C LEU A 708 -9.21 -20.25 5.23
N THR A 709 -9.18 -18.93 5.24
CA THR A 709 -8.15 -18.12 5.88
C THR A 709 -8.80 -17.28 6.97
N VAL A 710 -8.24 -17.30 8.17
CA VAL A 710 -8.73 -16.51 9.31
C VAL A 710 -7.55 -15.75 9.92
N SER A 711 -7.81 -14.52 10.34
CA SER A 711 -6.95 -13.82 11.30
C SER A 711 -7.79 -13.22 12.41
N ALA A 712 -7.28 -13.23 13.63
CA ALA A 712 -7.93 -12.61 14.78
C ALA A 712 -6.88 -12.04 15.72
N PHE A 713 -7.13 -10.85 16.24
CA PHE A 713 -6.27 -10.13 17.17
C PHE A 713 -7.11 -9.56 18.29
N TYR A 714 -6.69 -9.78 19.53
CA TYR A 714 -7.20 -9.16 20.73
C TYR A 714 -6.12 -8.24 21.31
N SER A 715 -6.55 -7.09 21.82
CA SER A 715 -5.66 -6.14 22.49
C SER A 715 -6.32 -5.60 23.74
N TYR A 716 -5.55 -5.54 24.82
CA TYR A 716 -5.86 -4.95 26.11
C TYR A 716 -4.77 -3.94 26.48
N TYR A 717 -5.20 -2.75 26.87
CA TYR A 717 -4.34 -1.69 27.39
C TYR A 717 -4.94 -1.16 28.69
N GLU A 718 -4.14 -1.09 29.75
CA GLU A 718 -4.57 -0.46 31.00
C GLU A 718 -4.89 1.03 30.80
N ALA A 719 -5.60 1.62 31.77
CA ALA A 719 -5.84 3.05 31.83
C ALA A 719 -4.51 3.82 31.89
N GLN A 720 -4.38 4.86 31.07
CA GLN A 720 -3.23 5.76 31.03
C GLN A 720 -3.73 7.20 31.16
N PRO A 721 -4.22 7.60 32.35
CA PRO A 721 -4.89 8.89 32.55
C PRO A 721 -3.96 10.07 32.26
N LEU A 722 -2.64 9.92 32.44
CA LEU A 722 -1.66 10.98 32.18
C LEU A 722 -1.44 11.21 30.68
N LEU A 723 -1.85 10.25 29.85
CA LEU A 723 -1.84 10.33 28.38
C LEU A 723 -3.25 10.57 27.80
N GLY A 724 -4.26 10.72 28.67
CA GLY A 724 -5.63 11.09 28.30
C GLY A 724 -6.59 9.91 28.18
N TYR A 725 -6.16 8.70 28.57
CA TYR A 725 -6.97 7.49 28.56
C TYR A 725 -7.42 7.15 29.99
N SER A 726 -8.59 7.64 30.39
CA SER A 726 -9.11 7.52 31.78
C SER A 726 -9.51 6.11 32.22
N HIS A 727 -9.62 5.19 31.29
CA HIS A 727 -10.01 3.80 31.54
C HIS A 727 -9.24 2.86 30.61
N TYR A 728 -9.27 1.58 30.93
CA TYR A 728 -8.66 0.54 30.12
C TYR A 728 -9.34 0.45 28.75
N ARG A 729 -8.61 -0.01 27.74
CA ARG A 729 -9.08 -0.15 26.36
C ARG A 729 -8.95 -1.60 25.93
N GLU A 730 -10.01 -2.15 25.35
CA GLU A 730 -10.03 -3.50 24.84
C GLU A 730 -10.70 -3.59 23.47
N GLY A 731 -10.15 -4.41 22.59
CA GLY A 731 -10.74 -4.61 21.28
C GLY A 731 -10.36 -5.93 20.63
N ILE A 732 -11.21 -6.37 19.71
CA ILE A 732 -11.00 -7.54 18.86
C ILE A 732 -11.07 -7.09 17.41
N THR A 733 -10.08 -7.46 16.61
CA THR A 733 -10.16 -7.41 15.15
C THR A 733 -10.14 -8.82 14.61
N ALA A 734 -11.09 -9.18 13.74
CA ALA A 734 -11.14 -10.48 13.11
C ALA A 734 -11.39 -10.34 11.61
N THR A 735 -10.73 -11.16 10.81
CA THR A 735 -10.98 -11.27 9.37
C THR A 735 -11.09 -12.74 8.97
N ALA A 736 -11.96 -13.03 8.02
CA ALA A 736 -12.12 -14.37 7.46
C ALA A 736 -12.32 -14.28 5.94
N THR A 737 -11.78 -15.25 5.22
CA THR A 737 -12.03 -15.46 3.79
C THR A 737 -12.23 -16.94 3.55
N TYR A 738 -13.39 -17.29 3.00
CA TYR A 738 -13.78 -18.66 2.69
C TYR A 738 -14.02 -18.78 1.19
N ASN A 739 -13.21 -19.60 0.51
CA ASN A 739 -13.41 -19.89 -0.91
C ASN A 739 -14.40 -21.07 -1.00
N ILE A 740 -15.66 -20.77 -1.33
CA ILE A 740 -16.76 -21.74 -1.45
C ILE A 740 -16.44 -22.74 -2.57
N THR A 741 -15.91 -22.24 -3.68
CA THR A 741 -15.38 -23.02 -4.81
C THR A 741 -14.07 -22.38 -5.26
N PRO A 742 -13.34 -22.94 -6.25
CA PRO A 742 -12.14 -22.29 -6.78
C PRO A 742 -12.36 -20.86 -7.28
N ASN A 743 -13.60 -20.52 -7.66
CA ASN A 743 -13.93 -19.21 -8.24
C ASN A 743 -14.82 -18.36 -7.32
N TRP A 744 -15.57 -18.94 -6.38
CA TRP A 744 -16.44 -18.19 -5.48
C TRP A 744 -15.81 -18.01 -4.11
N PHE A 745 -15.80 -16.80 -3.59
CA PHE A 745 -15.33 -16.50 -2.25
C PHE A 745 -16.29 -15.60 -1.48
N VAL A 746 -16.24 -15.72 -0.16
CA VAL A 746 -16.86 -14.78 0.77
C VAL A 746 -15.80 -14.34 1.77
N SER A 747 -15.85 -13.07 2.14
CA SER A 747 -14.93 -12.47 3.09
C SER A 747 -15.65 -11.56 4.06
N GLY A 748 -15.14 -11.46 5.27
CA GLY A 748 -15.65 -10.51 6.25
C GLY A 748 -14.55 -10.02 7.18
N SER A 749 -14.75 -8.83 7.72
CA SER A 749 -13.94 -8.28 8.81
C SER A 749 -14.84 -7.68 9.88
N LEU A 750 -14.40 -7.77 11.13
CA LEU A 750 -15.07 -7.23 12.30
C LEU A 750 -14.03 -6.50 13.14
N LEU A 751 -14.39 -5.30 13.61
CA LEU A 751 -13.71 -4.55 14.66
C LEU A 751 -14.70 -4.35 15.80
N VAL A 752 -14.47 -5.02 16.92
CA VAL A 752 -15.28 -4.95 18.13
C VAL A 752 -14.51 -4.17 19.18
N ASP A 753 -15.09 -3.07 19.67
CA ASP A 753 -14.59 -2.32 20.81
C ASP A 753 -15.30 -2.86 22.06
N LEU A 754 -14.52 -3.42 22.99
CA LEU A 754 -15.04 -4.03 24.20
C LEU A 754 -15.25 -3.02 25.35
N THR A 755 -14.76 -1.80 25.15
CA THR A 755 -14.69 -0.73 26.15
C THR A 755 -15.55 0.48 25.83
N HIS A 756 -16.14 0.56 24.64
CA HIS A 756 -17.00 1.66 24.20
C HIS A 756 -18.12 2.03 25.18
N TYR A 757 -18.66 1.07 25.93
CA TYR A 757 -19.68 1.34 26.95
C TYR A 757 -19.18 2.25 28.08
N LEU A 758 -17.87 2.27 28.36
CA LEU A 758 -17.24 3.14 29.34
C LEU A 758 -17.19 4.58 28.81
N ASP A 759 -16.85 4.78 27.54
CA ASP A 759 -16.91 6.10 26.89
C ASP A 759 -18.32 6.68 26.92
N VAL A 760 -19.33 5.89 26.54
CA VAL A 760 -20.74 6.31 26.54
C VAL A 760 -21.22 6.62 27.96
N ARG A 761 -20.84 5.81 28.96
CA ARG A 761 -21.14 6.07 30.37
C ARG A 761 -20.52 7.37 30.85
N ASN A 762 -19.23 7.57 30.61
CA ASN A 762 -18.52 8.76 31.06
C ASN A 762 -19.09 10.02 30.38
N THR A 763 -19.33 9.97 29.07
CA THR A 763 -19.95 11.07 28.31
C THR A 763 -21.35 11.41 28.83
N TYR A 764 -22.16 10.39 29.16
CA TYR A 764 -23.47 10.60 29.77
C TYR A 764 -23.38 11.23 31.17
N THR A 765 -22.47 10.75 32.01
CA THR A 765 -22.24 11.30 33.35
C THR A 765 -21.84 12.78 33.27
N ASP A 766 -20.90 13.11 32.38
CA ASP A 766 -20.46 14.49 32.17
C ASP A 766 -21.62 15.37 31.69
N ALA A 767 -22.38 14.91 30.68
CA ALA A 767 -23.54 15.63 30.17
C ALA A 767 -24.63 15.84 31.24
N LEU A 768 -24.89 14.82 32.07
CA LEU A 768 -25.87 14.90 33.16
C LEU A 768 -25.41 15.89 34.23
N SER A 769 -24.14 15.84 34.62
CA SER A 769 -23.56 16.80 35.57
C SER A 769 -23.65 18.24 35.04
N SER A 770 -23.36 18.46 33.76
CA SER A 770 -23.54 19.76 33.12
C SER A 770 -25.00 20.22 33.10
N TYR A 771 -25.95 19.33 32.77
CA TYR A 771 -27.38 19.64 32.78
C TYR A 771 -27.89 19.95 34.20
N LEU A 772 -27.46 19.21 35.22
CA LEU A 772 -27.84 19.49 36.61
C LEU A 772 -27.28 20.82 37.12
N ALA A 773 -26.08 21.19 36.68
CA ALA A 773 -25.47 22.48 37.02
C ALA A 773 -26.14 23.66 36.27
N ASN A 774 -26.60 23.42 35.04
CA ASN A 774 -27.30 24.42 34.22
C ASN A 774 -28.34 23.73 33.32
N PRO A 775 -29.62 23.63 33.74
CA PRO A 775 -30.65 22.82 33.08
C PRO A 775 -31.23 23.51 31.84
N ILE A 776 -30.36 23.75 30.85
CA ILE A 776 -30.72 24.30 29.54
C ILE A 776 -30.59 23.15 28.52
N GLY A 777 -31.66 22.88 27.76
CA GLY A 777 -31.68 21.87 26.71
C GLY A 777 -32.38 20.56 27.13
N THR A 778 -32.09 19.48 26.42
CA THR A 778 -32.70 18.16 26.66
C THR A 778 -31.95 17.39 27.74
N VAL A 779 -32.70 16.76 28.66
CA VAL A 779 -32.12 15.83 29.65
C VAL A 779 -31.32 14.74 28.92
N PRO A 780 -30.03 14.53 29.27
CA PRO A 780 -29.25 13.44 28.69
C PRO A 780 -29.91 12.08 28.94
N ILE A 781 -29.86 11.19 27.95
CA ILE A 781 -30.40 9.83 28.06
C ILE A 781 -29.23 8.85 28.00
N TYR A 782 -29.09 8.00 29.02
CA TYR A 782 -28.08 6.96 29.02
C TYR A 782 -28.53 5.78 28.16
N GLN A 783 -27.76 5.47 27.12
CA GLN A 783 -28.02 4.35 26.23
C GLN A 783 -26.82 3.40 26.30
N ASN A 784 -26.92 2.36 27.12
CA ASN A 784 -25.85 1.38 27.28
C ASN A 784 -25.68 0.56 25.98
N PRO A 785 -24.55 0.66 25.26
CA PRO A 785 -24.31 -0.10 24.03
C PRO A 785 -23.98 -1.58 24.29
N GLY A 786 -23.79 -1.97 25.56
CA GLY A 786 -23.27 -3.29 25.92
C GLY A 786 -21.75 -3.40 25.71
N ARG A 787 -21.17 -4.51 26.16
CA ARG A 787 -19.71 -4.74 26.05
C ARG A 787 -19.27 -5.05 24.63
N PHE A 788 -20.08 -5.69 23.81
CA PHE A 788 -19.68 -6.08 22.45
C PHE A 788 -20.13 -5.01 21.44
N TYR A 789 -19.47 -3.84 21.46
CA TYR A 789 -19.78 -2.79 20.50
C TYR A 789 -19.07 -3.04 19.19
N LEU A 790 -19.83 -3.39 18.14
CA LEU A 790 -19.29 -3.56 16.80
C LEU A 790 -18.90 -2.20 16.22
N SER A 791 -17.65 -1.78 16.37
CA SER A 791 -17.14 -0.49 15.90
C SER A 791 -17.17 -0.44 14.36
N GLY A 792 -16.56 -1.42 13.69
CA GLY A 792 -16.55 -1.53 12.23
C GLY A 792 -16.81 -2.95 11.76
N ALA A 793 -17.37 -3.09 10.57
CA ALA A 793 -17.53 -4.38 9.91
C ALA A 793 -17.46 -4.24 8.39
N SER A 794 -16.87 -5.23 7.72
CA SER A 794 -17.07 -5.41 6.29
C SER A 794 -17.54 -6.82 6.01
N PHE A 795 -18.41 -6.96 5.02
CA PHE A 795 -18.87 -8.24 4.52
C PHE A 795 -18.91 -8.15 3.02
N GLY A 796 -18.35 -9.14 2.34
CA GLY A 796 -18.37 -9.18 0.90
C GLY A 796 -18.23 -10.58 0.37
N GLY A 797 -18.48 -10.70 -0.91
CA GLY A 797 -18.30 -11.93 -1.63
C GLY A 797 -18.14 -11.64 -3.10
N GLY A 798 -17.58 -12.60 -3.81
CA GLY A 798 -17.32 -12.43 -5.21
C GLY A 798 -17.10 -13.74 -5.93
N TYR A 799 -17.06 -13.58 -7.23
CA TYR A 799 -16.67 -14.56 -8.20
C TYR A 799 -15.39 -14.08 -8.87
N GLN A 800 -14.39 -14.94 -9.01
CA GLN A 800 -13.16 -14.67 -9.72
C GLN A 800 -12.74 -15.92 -10.49
N ASP A 801 -12.63 -15.81 -11.80
CA ASP A 801 -12.08 -16.84 -12.68
C ASP A 801 -10.91 -16.27 -13.50
N GLU A 802 -10.52 -16.94 -14.58
CA GLU A 802 -9.42 -16.50 -15.43
C GLU A 802 -9.70 -15.23 -16.26
N CYS A 803 -10.97 -14.83 -16.43
CA CYS A 803 -11.42 -13.77 -17.33
C CYS A 803 -12.37 -12.73 -16.70
N THR A 804 -12.85 -12.94 -15.48
CA THR A 804 -13.93 -12.19 -14.83
C THR A 804 -13.67 -12.10 -13.33
N THR A 805 -13.78 -10.89 -12.77
CA THR A 805 -13.91 -10.68 -11.33
C THR A 805 -15.18 -9.90 -11.05
N VAL A 806 -16.07 -10.42 -10.22
CA VAL A 806 -17.24 -9.70 -9.70
C VAL A 806 -17.15 -9.75 -8.18
N SER A 807 -17.19 -8.61 -7.51
CA SER A 807 -17.26 -8.58 -6.05
C SER A 807 -18.24 -7.54 -5.56
N LEU A 808 -18.98 -7.89 -4.53
CA LEU A 808 -19.88 -7.00 -3.81
C LEU A 808 -19.42 -6.93 -2.37
N ASN A 809 -19.10 -5.74 -1.90
CA ASN A 809 -18.60 -5.49 -0.55
C ASN A 809 -19.48 -4.45 0.13
N TYR A 810 -19.98 -4.76 1.32
CA TYR A 810 -20.60 -3.84 2.24
C TYR A 810 -19.59 -3.48 3.33
N ILE A 811 -19.37 -2.20 3.55
CA ILE A 811 -18.46 -1.67 4.57
C ILE A 811 -19.27 -0.75 5.48
N ASN A 812 -19.19 -1.01 6.78
CA ASN A 812 -19.84 -0.24 7.82
C ASN A 812 -18.77 0.20 8.82
N SER A 813 -18.58 1.51 8.97
CA SER A 813 -17.49 2.04 9.78
C SER A 813 -17.91 3.34 10.48
N PRO A 814 -17.36 3.67 11.65
CA PRO A 814 -17.76 4.86 12.39
C PRO A 814 -17.17 6.11 11.72
N ILE A 815 -17.93 7.22 11.69
CA ILE A 815 -17.46 8.49 11.08
C ILE A 815 -16.47 9.22 12.02
N ALA A 816 -16.75 9.19 13.32
CA ALA A 816 -15.90 9.80 14.32
C ALA A 816 -15.68 8.83 15.49
N THR A 817 -14.47 8.28 15.57
CA THR A 817 -14.10 7.28 16.59
C THR A 817 -13.94 7.86 17.99
N ALA A 818 -13.75 9.17 18.13
CA ALA A 818 -13.42 9.83 19.41
C ALA A 818 -14.62 10.50 20.11
N THR A 819 -15.76 10.63 19.44
CA THR A 819 -16.88 11.48 19.92
C THR A 819 -18.10 10.68 20.36
N GLY A 820 -18.04 9.34 20.36
CA GLY A 820 -19.16 8.48 20.76
C GLY A 820 -20.39 8.57 19.86
N VAL A 821 -20.25 9.15 18.67
CA VAL A 821 -21.37 9.44 17.77
C VAL A 821 -21.85 8.14 17.12
N ARG A 822 -23.18 7.97 17.01
CA ARG A 822 -23.82 6.81 16.38
C ARG A 822 -23.72 6.79 14.86
N GLU A 823 -23.24 7.87 14.25
CA GLU A 823 -23.17 8.03 12.81
C GLU A 823 -22.13 7.09 12.20
N ARG A 824 -22.56 6.38 11.15
CA ARG A 824 -21.74 5.40 10.45
C ARG A 824 -21.69 5.70 8.97
N ASN A 825 -20.51 5.55 8.40
CA ASN A 825 -20.32 5.48 6.97
C ASN A 825 -20.62 4.06 6.52
N GLN A 826 -21.72 3.90 5.78
CA GLN A 826 -22.17 2.64 5.22
C GLN A 826 -22.00 2.72 3.71
N THR A 827 -21.10 1.94 3.16
CA THR A 827 -20.78 1.93 1.73
C THR A 827 -21.02 0.53 1.16
N VAL A 828 -21.73 0.47 0.04
CA VAL A 828 -21.80 -0.70 -0.84
C VAL A 828 -20.90 -0.44 -2.04
N LEU A 829 -20.00 -1.38 -2.32
CA LEU A 829 -19.08 -1.36 -3.44
C LEU A 829 -19.31 -2.59 -4.31
N LEU A 830 -19.75 -2.38 -5.53
CA LEU A 830 -19.77 -3.40 -6.58
C LEU A 830 -18.60 -3.14 -7.52
N ARG A 831 -17.77 -4.16 -7.74
CA ARG A 831 -16.64 -4.16 -8.68
C ARG A 831 -16.85 -5.27 -9.69
N VAL A 832 -16.81 -4.93 -10.98
CA VAL A 832 -16.90 -5.86 -12.11
C VAL A 832 -15.70 -5.63 -13.02
N GLU A 833 -14.81 -6.60 -13.11
CA GLU A 833 -13.65 -6.59 -13.98
C GLU A 833 -13.81 -7.67 -15.04
N LEU A 834 -13.79 -7.27 -16.30
CA LEU A 834 -13.79 -8.16 -17.45
C LEU A 834 -12.41 -8.07 -18.09
N LYS A 835 -11.67 -9.19 -18.08
CA LYS A 835 -10.32 -9.25 -18.65
C LYS A 835 -10.36 -8.78 -20.10
N THR A 836 -9.41 -7.94 -20.50
CA THR A 836 -9.35 -7.25 -21.81
C THR A 836 -10.35 -6.13 -22.06
N LEU A 837 -11.46 -6.03 -21.31
CA LEU A 837 -12.47 -4.96 -21.47
C LEU A 837 -12.41 -3.88 -20.37
N GLY A 838 -11.82 -4.18 -19.21
CA GLY A 838 -11.58 -3.21 -18.13
C GLY A 838 -12.40 -3.47 -16.85
N GLU A 839 -12.41 -2.48 -15.95
CA GLU A 839 -12.98 -2.59 -14.59
C GLU A 839 -14.00 -1.49 -14.34
N ALA A 840 -15.23 -1.86 -13.99
CA ALA A 840 -16.31 -0.97 -13.59
C ALA A 840 -16.57 -1.05 -12.09
N ASP A 841 -16.62 0.11 -11.43
CA ASP A 841 -16.94 0.23 -10.01
C ASP A 841 -18.20 1.07 -9.80
N LEU A 842 -19.09 0.58 -8.93
CA LEU A 842 -20.21 1.33 -8.37
C LEU A 842 -20.02 1.42 -6.85
N ARG A 843 -19.85 2.65 -6.36
CA ARG A 843 -19.77 2.95 -4.93
C ARG A 843 -20.99 3.75 -4.49
N GLN A 844 -21.79 3.19 -3.60
CA GLN A 844 -22.99 3.82 -3.07
C GLN A 844 -22.92 3.91 -1.55
N ASN A 845 -23.11 5.11 -0.99
CA ASN A 845 -23.32 5.25 0.44
C ASN A 845 -24.80 5.05 0.75
N VAL A 846 -25.10 4.19 1.73
CA VAL A 846 -26.46 3.82 2.13
C VAL A 846 -26.91 4.59 3.38
N GLY A 847 -25.98 5.20 4.11
CA GLY A 847 -26.25 6.01 5.32
C GLY A 847 -26.41 7.51 5.05
N THR A 848 -27.30 8.16 5.81
CA THR A 848 -27.57 9.62 5.80
C THR A 848 -26.87 10.33 6.98
N ALA A 849 -25.57 10.18 7.15
CA ALA A 849 -24.87 10.96 8.18
C ALA A 849 -24.65 12.39 7.67
N THR A 850 -25.17 13.36 8.42
CA THR A 850 -25.32 14.75 7.99
C THR A 850 -24.50 15.76 8.79
N THR A 851 -23.72 15.36 9.81
CA THR A 851 -23.29 16.36 10.82
C THR A 851 -21.79 16.64 10.95
N ALA A 852 -20.89 15.87 10.32
CA ALA A 852 -19.44 16.08 10.50
C ALA A 852 -18.62 16.46 9.24
N ASP A 853 -19.13 16.24 8.02
CA ASP A 853 -18.33 16.32 6.77
C ASP A 853 -18.59 17.57 5.91
N GLY A 854 -19.09 18.65 6.52
CA GLY A 854 -19.35 19.91 5.82
C GLY A 854 -20.47 19.88 4.77
N ILE A 855 -21.33 18.86 4.81
CA ILE A 855 -22.52 18.73 3.97
C ILE A 855 -23.73 19.32 4.71
N ALA A 856 -24.53 20.16 4.04
CA ALA A 856 -25.75 20.69 4.62
C ALA A 856 -26.84 19.60 4.67
N SER A 857 -27.55 19.49 5.80
CA SER A 857 -28.75 18.64 5.85
C SER A 857 -29.76 19.17 4.83
N ILE A 858 -30.16 18.32 3.89
CA ILE A 858 -31.22 18.65 2.92
C ILE A 858 -32.48 19.01 3.72
N ARG A 859 -33.01 20.22 3.51
CA ARG A 859 -34.41 20.52 3.81
C ARG A 859 -35.30 19.99 2.70
#